data_AF-A0A9D1VBE0-F1
#
_entry.id   AF-A0A9D1VBE0-F1
#
_cell.length_a   1.000
_cell.length_b   1.000
_cell.length_c   1.000
_cell.angle_alpha   90.00
_cell.angle_beta   90.00
_cell.angle_gamma   90.00
#
_symmetry.space_group_name_H-M   'P 1'
#
loop_
_entity.id
_entity.type
_entity.pdbx_description
1 polymer ?
#
loop_
_entity_poly.entity_id
_entity_poly.type
_entity_poly.pdbx_seq_one_letter_code
_entity_poly.pdbx_strand_id
1 'polypeptide(L)'
;MKRSVSLLFFFVFLALLAGFICYPGFYQLPKPIAALQPSPQGPSASPDAAPSETPSGDGFVPLPDQGGIVIDESDSAGDGSSPDASGGDDGALVDSWDDGSWDEEDSDDGQALATERDPNSYMPEEQGAVPQHFLEHNVPVDPKQMKLPGVYSQGELRQVRRRGDKLAEVLAKEAKESDRKGYYHANDVTSAQWANAEALREQLLARVTAGLAQADSESMWNYLREPANRLDVARLLLIEKAGAAAVSKVAQSGMGGRLLEEMGNDLEWMYGLLYSGPTQKLDVALTYLAAIYARHSEDWHDRLLRRVATTTALEFAREGWPEKEMLARCSYYYNSARQGRLNVLFDSLQYWETRLVTGCTEYDGWGSVRSLTWQRDNVRLPVQGYLNAYDQVQYRLVNVAGDSIFTGEYLAPIRKYTRNITALAHREMGGVCGACSHYGAYGALAAGLPAMTMGEPGHCAYVVRVNGKWEKSYTIYWQHGMHKTFWGETDWDFLELMQQLYSDRFRTLASDQMLALAELLASQRKVTSAATAFFEAVVVQPLHWEGWLRYTGYLKKQGPMNKGKWREAHDLAVATMAETYHNASAILLRKYVYPTLLPLTEDPKERTKMFAAFFDQCEDFGTNRWDVAPLLNMQMDTFSTDKERISFMKATLKTLMSKPDYASSALAWGLDYIGSQPKTDESEELNEDFYKLVISALSRTRATGKNKDAAWASLGEAMATSADNKDRRAFQAIGKLALRKFRHNFPRNRFRFRAVSGKVVSSTGLIQTATTLTEEQRAQACLHWGVLQRTGGRMPGKFEGDAGVIVELEKLCEINGAVCLLAEDAKTDRNFRLESSEDGQNWQVLCAKAEVKGPVIRFVGDGKQKKTGRFVRMTREGAKYEPDIVGFYVYGRPMNYKKKRGERDEES
;
A
#
# COMPACT_ATOMS: atom_id res chain seq x y z
N MET A 1 40.49 -14.26 26.01
CA MET A 1 39.26 -13.42 25.98
C MET A 1 38.03 -14.13 25.40
N LYS A 2 37.99 -14.60 24.14
CA LYS A 2 36.77 -15.24 23.58
C LYS A 2 36.26 -16.49 24.34
N ARG A 3 37.14 -17.33 24.89
CA ARG A 3 36.73 -18.48 25.71
C ARG A 3 36.15 -18.09 27.09
N SER A 4 36.58 -16.97 27.66
CA SER A 4 36.12 -16.49 28.96
C SER A 4 34.72 -15.86 28.87
N VAL A 5 34.40 -15.22 27.73
CA VAL A 5 33.06 -14.62 27.49
C VAL A 5 32.00 -15.70 27.24
N SER A 6 32.31 -16.76 26.49
CA SER A 6 31.36 -17.87 26.29
C SER A 6 31.08 -18.65 27.57
N LEU A 7 32.07 -18.81 28.46
CA LEU A 7 31.87 -19.42 29.78
C LEU A 7 31.02 -18.53 30.69
N LEU A 8 31.19 -17.21 30.64
CA LEU A 8 30.36 -16.27 31.40
C LEU A 8 28.89 -16.32 30.94
N PHE A 9 28.63 -16.33 29.63
CA PHE A 9 27.27 -16.47 29.08
C PHE A 9 26.63 -17.80 29.44
N PHE A 10 27.40 -18.89 29.45
CA PHE A 10 26.89 -20.21 29.82
C PHE A 10 26.53 -20.28 31.31
N PHE A 11 27.32 -19.69 32.20
CA PHE A 11 27.01 -19.62 33.63
C PHE A 11 25.85 -18.68 33.96
N VAL A 12 25.73 -17.55 33.25
CA VAL A 12 24.56 -16.64 33.39
C VAL A 12 23.28 -17.33 32.92
N PHE A 13 23.33 -18.09 31.83
CA PHE A 13 22.19 -18.86 31.34
C PHE A 13 21.77 -19.97 32.32
N LEU A 14 22.73 -20.69 32.91
CA LEU A 14 22.46 -21.71 33.93
C LEU A 14 21.90 -21.09 35.23
N ALA A 15 22.38 -19.93 35.65
CA ALA A 15 21.85 -19.22 36.81
C ALA A 15 20.40 -18.73 36.59
N LEU A 16 20.08 -18.25 35.38
CA LEU A 16 18.72 -17.86 35.00
C LEU A 16 17.77 -19.07 34.96
N LEU A 17 18.24 -20.21 34.44
CA LEU A 17 17.47 -21.45 34.42
C LEU A 17 17.21 -21.99 35.84
N ALA A 18 18.21 -21.94 36.71
CA ALA A 18 18.09 -22.34 38.11
C ALA A 18 17.15 -21.40 38.89
N GLY A 19 17.16 -20.10 38.62
CA GLY A 19 16.21 -19.13 39.18
C GLY A 19 14.76 -19.44 38.79
N PHE A 20 14.52 -19.85 37.54
CA PHE A 20 13.19 -20.24 37.04
C PHE A 20 12.64 -21.50 37.70
N ILE A 21 13.52 -22.45 38.05
CA ILE A 21 13.13 -23.72 38.68
C ILE A 21 12.92 -23.55 40.20
N CYS A 22 13.72 -22.71 40.85
CA CYS A 22 13.68 -22.56 42.31
C CYS A 22 12.63 -21.54 42.82
N TYR A 23 12.19 -20.58 41.99
CA TYR A 23 11.22 -19.55 42.39
C TYR A 23 10.12 -19.34 41.33
N PRO A 24 9.22 -20.32 41.11
CA PRO A 24 8.16 -20.20 40.11
C PRO A 24 7.10 -19.12 40.42
N GLY A 25 7.12 -18.53 41.62
CA GLY A 25 6.15 -17.54 42.08
C GLY A 25 6.44 -16.06 41.74
N PHE A 26 7.64 -15.73 41.25
CA PHE A 26 8.05 -14.33 40.99
C PHE A 26 7.70 -13.81 39.59
N TYR A 27 7.16 -14.66 38.71
CA TYR A 27 6.69 -14.27 37.37
C TYR A 27 5.19 -14.57 37.22
N GLN A 28 4.35 -13.85 37.96
CA GLN A 28 2.94 -13.74 37.61
C GLN A 28 2.80 -12.77 36.44
N LEU A 29 2.46 -13.31 35.26
CA LEU A 29 1.92 -12.52 34.16
C LEU A 29 0.66 -11.77 34.64
N PRO A 30 0.40 -10.53 34.19
CA PRO A 30 -0.83 -9.83 34.54
C PRO A 30 -2.04 -10.67 34.11
N LYS A 31 -3.00 -10.85 35.01
CA LYS A 31 -4.27 -11.51 34.67
C LYS A 31 -4.97 -10.74 33.54
N PRO A 32 -5.60 -11.43 32.57
CA PRO A 32 -6.42 -10.75 31.57
C PRO A 32 -7.56 -10.02 32.27
N ILE A 33 -7.77 -8.75 31.88
CA ILE A 33 -8.88 -7.93 32.34
C ILE A 33 -10.18 -8.66 31.95
N ALA A 34 -10.92 -9.12 32.95
CA ALA A 34 -12.23 -9.70 32.79
C ALA A 34 -13.17 -8.64 32.21
N ALA A 35 -13.91 -9.02 31.16
CA ALA A 35 -15.02 -8.25 30.64
C ALA A 35 -16.00 -7.92 31.78
N LEU A 36 -16.38 -6.65 31.89
CA LEU A 36 -17.43 -6.17 32.76
C LEU A 36 -18.72 -6.97 32.48
N GLN A 37 -19.06 -7.87 33.39
CA GLN A 37 -20.41 -8.41 33.48
C GLN A 37 -21.32 -7.35 34.11
N PRO A 38 -22.55 -7.19 33.63
CA PRO A 38 -23.54 -6.31 34.24
C PRO A 38 -24.05 -6.95 35.55
N SER A 39 -24.06 -6.19 36.65
CA SER A 39 -24.73 -6.62 37.89
C SER A 39 -26.26 -6.47 37.80
N PRO A 40 -27.02 -7.34 38.51
CA PRO A 40 -28.47 -7.47 38.40
C PRO A 40 -29.25 -6.57 39.38
N GLN A 41 -30.48 -6.19 38.96
CA GLN A 41 -31.75 -5.94 39.68
C GLN A 41 -31.72 -5.24 41.07
N GLY A 42 -32.53 -4.24 41.44
CA GLY A 42 -33.87 -3.73 41.05
C GLY A 42 -34.20 -2.52 41.99
N PRO A 43 -35.47 -2.11 42.30
CA PRO A 43 -36.72 -2.85 42.14
C PRO A 43 -37.89 -2.12 41.45
N SER A 44 -38.81 -2.95 40.99
CA SER A 44 -40.26 -2.81 40.71
C SER A 44 -41.00 -1.48 40.87
N ALA A 45 -41.77 -1.12 39.83
CA ALA A 45 -43.20 -0.85 39.96
C ALA A 45 -43.93 -1.30 38.69
N SER A 46 -45.11 -1.89 38.89
CA SER A 46 -45.93 -2.66 37.95
C SER A 46 -47.01 -1.79 37.26
N PRO A 47 -47.81 -2.36 36.33
CA PRO A 47 -48.37 -1.68 35.15
C PRO A 47 -49.80 -1.16 35.37
N ASP A 48 -50.26 -0.26 34.51
CA ASP A 48 -51.67 -0.23 34.08
C ASP A 48 -51.93 0.65 32.84
N ALA A 49 -52.94 0.20 32.08
CA ALA A 49 -53.75 0.91 31.08
C ALA A 49 -53.20 1.16 29.65
N ALA A 50 -53.76 0.40 28.71
CA ALA A 50 -53.95 0.75 27.29
C ALA A 50 -55.13 1.76 27.12
N PRO A 51 -55.63 2.04 25.90
CA PRO A 51 -55.03 2.69 24.73
C PRO A 51 -55.86 3.93 24.30
N SER A 52 -55.29 4.93 23.62
CA SER A 52 -56.10 5.83 22.75
C SER A 52 -55.27 6.78 21.87
N GLU A 53 -55.59 6.74 20.57
CA GLU A 53 -55.87 7.88 19.68
C GLU A 53 -54.73 8.84 19.24
N THR A 54 -54.48 8.83 17.93
CA THR A 54 -54.09 9.99 17.10
C THR A 54 -55.11 11.13 17.23
N PRO A 55 -54.71 12.43 17.14
CA PRO A 55 -54.67 13.07 15.81
C PRO A 55 -53.63 14.20 15.60
N SER A 56 -53.33 14.41 14.31
CA SER A 56 -52.96 15.63 13.55
C SER A 56 -52.58 16.97 14.22
N GLY A 57 -51.67 17.70 13.57
CA GLY A 57 -51.90 19.13 13.28
C GLY A 57 -50.75 20.10 13.58
N ASP A 58 -50.21 20.68 12.50
CA ASP A 58 -49.55 21.98 12.29
C ASP A 58 -49.29 22.95 13.45
N GLY A 59 -48.15 23.67 13.37
CA GLY A 59 -47.98 24.95 14.07
C GLY A 59 -46.55 25.45 14.17
N PHE A 60 -46.16 26.36 13.27
CA PHE A 60 -44.94 27.18 13.28
C PHE A 60 -45.13 28.42 14.21
N VAL A 61 -44.01 29.13 14.48
CA VAL A 61 -43.88 30.56 14.94
C VAL A 61 -43.83 30.78 16.48
N PRO A 62 -43.08 31.76 17.05
CA PRO A 62 -41.67 32.17 16.88
C PRO A 62 -40.95 32.50 18.25
N LEU A 63 -39.70 32.99 18.14
CA LEU A 63 -38.88 33.61 19.20
C LEU A 63 -39.51 34.87 19.84
N PRO A 64 -39.19 35.19 21.10
CA PRO A 64 -39.37 36.53 21.66
C PRO A 64 -38.08 37.38 21.62
N ASP A 65 -38.23 38.59 21.08
CA ASP A 65 -37.43 39.78 21.38
C ASP A 65 -37.67 40.26 22.81
N GLN A 66 -36.67 40.92 23.41
CA GLN A 66 -36.74 42.14 24.24
C GLN A 66 -35.32 42.41 24.76
N GLY A 67 -34.67 43.52 24.38
CA GLY A 67 -34.84 44.85 24.99
C GLY A 67 -33.70 45.04 26.01
N GLY A 68 -32.72 45.93 25.83
CA GLY A 68 -32.88 47.36 25.62
C GLY A 68 -32.73 48.07 26.97
N ILE A 69 -31.50 48.46 27.33
CA ILE A 69 -31.23 49.46 28.38
C ILE A 69 -30.17 50.43 27.84
N VAL A 70 -30.56 51.71 27.80
CA VAL A 70 -29.76 52.90 27.49
C VAL A 70 -29.56 53.67 28.81
N ILE A 71 -28.67 54.67 28.76
CA ILE A 71 -28.36 55.75 29.72
C ILE A 71 -27.04 55.42 30.45
N ASP A 72 -25.96 56.23 30.40
CA ASP A 72 -25.93 57.69 30.46
C ASP A 72 -24.68 58.31 29.79
N GLU A 73 -24.83 59.57 29.41
CA GLU A 73 -23.79 60.50 28.93
C GLU A 73 -23.03 61.13 30.12
N SER A 74 -21.75 61.50 29.94
CA SER A 74 -21.25 62.88 30.11
C SER A 74 -19.72 62.97 30.29
N ASP A 75 -19.17 63.99 29.61
CA ASP A 75 -18.05 64.85 29.99
C ASP A 75 -16.63 64.26 30.16
N SER A 76 -15.73 64.60 29.23
CA SER A 76 -14.92 65.83 29.34
C SER A 76 -13.69 65.81 28.42
N ALA A 77 -13.34 67.02 27.97
CA ALA A 77 -12.32 67.35 26.97
C ALA A 77 -10.88 67.38 27.52
N GLY A 78 -9.90 67.36 26.60
CA GLY A 78 -8.48 67.62 26.84
C GLY A 78 -7.61 66.82 25.86
N ASP A 79 -7.43 67.22 24.61
CA ASP A 79 -6.55 68.29 24.12
C ASP A 79 -5.05 67.98 24.33
N GLY A 80 -4.26 68.02 23.25
CA GLY A 80 -2.81 68.18 23.34
C GLY A 80 -1.92 67.17 22.62
N SER A 81 -1.55 67.53 21.38
CA SER A 81 -0.17 67.55 20.85
C SER A 81 0.59 66.24 20.54
N SER A 82 0.84 66.05 19.24
CA SER A 82 2.05 65.43 18.67
C SER A 82 3.32 66.18 19.09
N PRO A 83 4.51 65.54 19.04
CA PRO A 83 5.33 65.77 17.85
C PRO A 83 6.15 64.55 17.34
N ASP A 84 6.27 64.55 16.02
CA ASP A 84 7.38 64.16 15.15
C ASP A 84 8.67 63.50 15.69
N ALA A 85 9.03 62.46 14.93
CA ALA A 85 10.30 62.27 14.20
C ALA A 85 11.42 61.36 14.76
N SER A 86 11.78 60.44 13.84
CA SER A 86 13.12 59.98 13.47
C SER A 86 13.69 58.75 14.19
N GLY A 87 14.14 57.77 13.39
CA GLY A 87 15.24 56.88 13.77
C GLY A 87 15.16 55.46 13.24
N GLY A 88 15.91 55.18 12.16
CA GLY A 88 16.76 53.98 12.08
C GLY A 88 16.12 52.67 11.61
N ASP A 89 16.23 52.44 10.31
CA ASP A 89 16.10 51.15 9.63
C ASP A 89 17.44 50.40 9.73
N ASP A 90 17.52 49.31 10.51
CA ASP A 90 18.65 48.38 10.54
C ASP A 90 18.15 46.94 10.34
N GLY A 91 17.85 46.60 9.08
CA GLY A 91 17.59 45.22 8.66
C GLY A 91 18.87 44.37 8.66
N ALA A 92 18.93 43.37 9.53
CA ALA A 92 20.04 42.42 9.61
C ALA A 92 20.33 41.69 8.27
N LEU A 93 21.59 41.77 7.84
CA LEU A 93 22.19 40.93 6.80
C LEU A 93 22.39 39.50 7.36
N VAL A 94 22.07 38.48 6.56
CA VAL A 94 21.93 37.09 7.02
C VAL A 94 23.28 36.44 7.33
N ASP A 95 23.46 36.04 8.59
CA ASP A 95 24.43 35.02 9.02
C ASP A 95 23.75 33.78 9.67
N SER A 96 22.42 33.65 9.62
CA SER A 96 21.73 32.50 10.23
C SER A 96 21.68 31.29 9.29
N TRP A 97 22.75 30.51 9.23
CA TRP A 97 22.73 29.13 8.79
C TRP A 97 23.21 28.26 9.94
N ASP A 98 22.28 27.84 10.80
CA ASP A 98 22.58 26.87 11.86
C ASP A 98 22.85 25.50 11.24
N ASP A 99 24.13 25.18 11.06
CA ASP A 99 24.65 23.82 11.11
C ASP A 99 24.86 23.44 12.58
N GLY A 100 23.88 22.75 13.18
CA GLY A 100 23.95 22.38 14.58
C GLY A 100 25.20 21.58 14.93
N SER A 101 26.10 22.18 15.70
CA SER A 101 26.86 21.52 16.76
C SER A 101 27.31 22.53 17.84
N TRP A 102 27.01 22.19 19.09
CA TRP A 102 27.56 22.69 20.38
C TRP A 102 26.87 23.89 21.07
N ASP A 103 26.22 23.54 22.19
CA ASP A 103 26.02 24.21 23.48
C ASP A 103 25.05 25.40 23.70
N GLU A 104 24.09 25.09 24.58
CA GLU A 104 23.55 25.78 25.78
C GLU A 104 22.83 27.15 25.78
N GLU A 105 21.65 27.08 26.44
CA GLU A 105 20.96 28.04 27.34
C GLU A 105 19.95 29.10 26.84
N ASP A 106 18.71 28.88 27.33
CA ASP A 106 17.77 29.77 28.06
C ASP A 106 17.24 31.08 27.46
N SER A 107 15.93 31.15 27.21
CA SER A 107 14.93 31.71 28.16
C SER A 107 13.58 32.09 27.52
N ASP A 108 12.60 32.17 28.44
CA ASP A 108 11.13 32.26 28.47
C ASP A 108 10.31 33.29 27.65
N ASP A 109 8.99 32.95 27.61
CA ASP A 109 7.76 33.76 27.56
C ASP A 109 7.43 34.64 26.33
N GLY A 110 6.20 34.75 25.80
CA GLY A 110 4.87 34.24 26.14
C GLY A 110 3.81 34.93 25.23
N GLN A 111 2.71 34.23 24.92
CA GLN A 111 1.30 34.65 24.64
C GLN A 111 0.98 35.95 23.84
N ALA A 112 -0.11 36.15 23.08
CA ALA A 112 -1.22 35.37 22.49
C ALA A 112 -2.12 36.38 21.69
N LEU A 113 -3.13 35.86 20.99
CA LEU A 113 -4.39 36.50 20.50
C LEU A 113 -4.30 37.33 19.20
N ALA A 114 -4.86 36.93 18.06
CA ALA A 114 -6.23 36.52 17.69
C ALA A 114 -7.22 37.68 17.56
N THR A 115 -7.52 38.08 16.30
CA THR A 115 -8.75 38.78 15.94
C THR A 115 -9.26 38.25 14.59
N GLU A 116 -10.54 37.90 14.60
CA GLU A 116 -11.37 37.27 13.58
C GLU A 116 -11.48 38.10 12.29
N ARG A 117 -11.62 37.42 11.14
CA ARG A 117 -12.24 37.99 9.93
C ARG A 117 -12.87 36.91 9.03
N ASP A 118 -14.20 36.97 9.00
CA ASP A 118 -15.17 36.67 7.92
C ASP A 118 -14.96 35.42 7.03
N PRO A 119 -15.74 34.33 7.22
CA PRO A 119 -15.62 33.07 6.48
C PRO A 119 -16.24 33.03 5.08
N ASN A 120 -16.85 34.12 4.58
CA ASN A 120 -17.73 34.05 3.40
C ASN A 120 -17.18 34.66 2.10
N SER A 121 -15.89 35.01 1.99
CA SER A 121 -15.34 35.51 0.74
C SER A 121 -14.37 34.52 0.09
N TYR A 122 -14.61 34.23 -1.19
CA TYR A 122 -13.79 33.50 -2.16
C TYR A 122 -14.18 32.04 -2.46
N MET A 123 -15.20 31.90 -3.32
CA MET A 123 -15.17 30.96 -4.44
C MET A 123 -15.24 31.79 -5.73
N PRO A 124 -14.33 31.57 -6.68
CA PRO A 124 -14.72 31.56 -8.09
C PRO A 124 -14.62 30.13 -8.64
N GLU A 125 -15.61 29.84 -9.47
CA GLU A 125 -15.78 28.64 -10.27
C GLU A 125 -14.63 28.44 -11.28
N GLU A 126 -14.55 27.21 -11.78
CA GLU A 126 -13.82 26.74 -12.98
C GLU A 126 -12.30 26.48 -12.85
N GLN A 127 -11.89 25.22 -12.96
CA GLN A 127 -11.38 24.61 -14.20
C GLN A 127 -10.84 23.19 -13.92
N GLY A 128 -11.31 22.23 -14.72
CA GLY A 128 -10.95 20.82 -14.60
C GLY A 128 -9.46 20.58 -14.87
N ALA A 129 -8.78 19.96 -13.91
CA ALA A 129 -7.46 19.38 -14.12
C ALA A 129 -7.62 17.90 -14.49
N VAL A 130 -7.12 17.52 -15.65
CA VAL A 130 -6.97 16.12 -16.08
C VAL A 130 -5.94 15.45 -15.16
N PRO A 131 -6.23 14.29 -14.53
CA PRO A 131 -5.25 13.59 -13.70
C PRO A 131 -4.00 13.24 -14.52
N GLN A 132 -2.81 13.61 -14.01
CA GLN A 132 -1.53 13.20 -14.58
C GLN A 132 -1.41 11.67 -14.51
N HIS A 133 -1.43 11.01 -15.66
CA HIS A 133 -1.07 9.60 -15.76
C HIS A 133 0.44 9.44 -15.53
N PHE A 134 0.80 8.68 -14.49
CA PHE A 134 2.16 8.19 -14.32
C PHE A 134 2.55 7.36 -15.56
N LEU A 135 3.83 7.48 -15.98
CA LEU A 135 4.45 6.57 -16.94
C LEU A 135 4.65 5.19 -16.28
N GLU A 136 3.56 4.56 -15.91
CA GLU A 136 3.53 3.15 -15.54
C GLU A 136 2.99 2.41 -16.75
N HIS A 137 3.80 1.49 -17.26
CA HIS A 137 3.34 0.62 -18.32
C HIS A 137 2.27 -0.29 -17.73
N ASN A 138 1.01 0.01 -18.03
CA ASN A 138 -0.04 -0.99 -18.03
C ASN A 138 0.39 -2.05 -19.03
N VAL A 139 1.12 -3.07 -18.59
CA VAL A 139 1.39 -4.26 -19.38
C VAL A 139 0.24 -5.21 -19.11
N PRO A 140 -0.82 -5.26 -19.95
CA PRO A 140 -1.70 -6.41 -19.94
C PRO A 140 -0.86 -7.60 -20.40
N VAL A 141 -0.25 -8.30 -19.47
CA VAL A 141 0.34 -9.60 -19.76
C VAL A 141 -0.84 -10.54 -19.99
N ASP A 142 -1.11 -10.86 -21.26
CA ASP A 142 -1.92 -12.03 -21.58
C ASP A 142 -1.18 -13.24 -21.00
N PRO A 143 -1.77 -14.02 -20.07
CA PRO A 143 -1.12 -15.20 -19.49
C PRO A 143 -0.67 -16.23 -20.54
N LYS A 144 -1.28 -16.21 -21.74
CA LYS A 144 -0.87 -17.04 -22.88
C LYS A 144 0.39 -16.51 -23.58
N GLN A 145 0.71 -15.23 -23.41
CA GLN A 145 1.84 -14.53 -24.03
C GLN A 145 3.03 -14.33 -23.09
N MET A 146 2.92 -14.67 -21.80
CA MET A 146 4.07 -14.71 -20.90
C MET A 146 5.10 -15.69 -21.49
N LYS A 147 6.16 -15.13 -22.10
CA LYS A 147 7.24 -15.90 -22.72
C LYS A 147 8.05 -16.49 -21.58
N LEU A 148 7.66 -17.69 -21.12
CA LEU A 148 8.43 -18.36 -20.10
C LEU A 148 9.87 -18.54 -20.59
N PRO A 149 10.89 -18.12 -19.82
CA PRO A 149 12.28 -18.15 -20.23
C PRO A 149 12.74 -19.57 -20.58
N GLY A 150 13.85 -19.67 -21.30
CA GLY A 150 14.32 -20.90 -21.96
C GLY A 150 14.33 -22.16 -21.09
N VAL A 151 14.53 -22.04 -19.78
CA VAL A 151 14.51 -23.15 -18.80
C VAL A 151 13.13 -23.84 -18.75
N TYR A 152 12.03 -23.12 -18.93
CA TYR A 152 10.66 -23.65 -18.98
C TYR A 152 10.28 -24.30 -20.32
N SER A 153 11.07 -24.03 -21.36
CA SER A 153 10.76 -24.48 -22.73
C SER A 153 11.36 -25.85 -23.08
N GLN A 154 12.16 -26.44 -22.18
CA GLN A 154 12.88 -27.69 -22.40
C GLN A 154 12.63 -28.73 -21.28
N GLY A 155 12.83 -30.01 -21.60
CA GLY A 155 12.86 -31.09 -20.60
C GLY A 155 11.54 -31.37 -19.87
N GLU A 156 11.65 -31.68 -18.58
CA GLU A 156 10.57 -32.17 -17.70
C GLU A 156 9.52 -31.10 -17.36
N LEU A 157 9.92 -29.84 -17.17
CA LEU A 157 9.01 -28.73 -16.86
C LEU A 157 7.95 -28.52 -17.95
N ARG A 158 8.35 -28.66 -19.23
CA ARG A 158 7.41 -28.59 -20.36
C ARG A 158 6.38 -29.71 -20.33
N GLN A 159 6.77 -30.91 -19.88
CA GLN A 159 5.86 -32.05 -19.78
C GLN A 159 4.83 -31.83 -18.67
N VAL A 160 5.27 -31.36 -17.49
CA VAL A 160 4.40 -31.00 -16.37
C VAL A 160 3.37 -29.95 -16.80
N ARG A 161 3.82 -28.86 -17.42
CA ARG A 161 2.92 -27.81 -17.91
C ARG A 161 1.88 -28.35 -18.88
N ARG A 162 2.27 -29.19 -19.84
CA ARG A 162 1.34 -29.84 -20.78
C ARG A 162 0.29 -30.72 -20.07
N ARG A 163 0.66 -31.37 -18.96
CA ARG A 163 -0.31 -32.15 -18.17
C ARG A 163 -1.31 -31.24 -17.46
N GLY A 164 -0.85 -30.15 -16.85
CA GLY A 164 -1.72 -29.12 -16.27
C GLY A 164 -2.63 -28.46 -17.30
N ASP A 165 -2.10 -28.11 -18.48
CA ASP A 165 -2.87 -27.54 -19.60
C ASP A 165 -4.00 -28.49 -20.04
N LYS A 166 -3.73 -29.80 -20.15
CA LYS A 166 -4.75 -30.79 -20.49
C LYS A 166 -5.88 -30.83 -19.45
N LEU A 167 -5.56 -30.72 -18.15
CA LEU A 167 -6.60 -30.65 -17.12
C LEU A 167 -7.38 -29.34 -17.20
N ALA A 168 -6.70 -28.22 -17.42
CA ALA A 168 -7.35 -26.92 -17.62
C ALA A 168 -8.31 -26.92 -18.83
N GLU A 169 -7.97 -27.60 -19.91
CA GLU A 169 -8.85 -27.80 -21.07
C GLU A 169 -10.10 -28.63 -20.73
N VAL A 170 -9.95 -29.70 -19.94
CA VAL A 170 -11.09 -30.49 -19.43
C VAL A 170 -12.00 -29.61 -18.57
N LEU A 171 -11.44 -28.87 -17.61
CA LEU A 171 -12.17 -27.96 -16.73
C LEU A 171 -12.91 -26.87 -17.53
N ALA A 172 -12.28 -26.32 -18.55
CA ALA A 172 -12.88 -25.31 -19.43
C ALA A 172 -14.05 -25.88 -20.24
N LYS A 173 -13.92 -27.11 -20.73
CA LYS A 173 -14.98 -27.80 -21.46
C LYS A 173 -16.18 -28.08 -20.55
N GLU A 174 -15.94 -28.60 -19.35
CA GLU A 174 -16.98 -28.85 -18.35
C GLU A 174 -17.72 -27.58 -17.94
N ALA A 175 -16.99 -26.47 -17.73
CA ALA A 175 -17.61 -25.19 -17.43
C ALA A 175 -18.55 -24.72 -18.55
N LYS A 176 -18.15 -24.87 -19.82
CA LYS A 176 -19.03 -24.54 -20.96
C LYS A 176 -20.25 -25.46 -21.06
N GLU A 177 -20.08 -26.74 -20.73
CA GLU A 177 -21.20 -27.70 -20.72
C GLU A 177 -22.15 -27.49 -19.55
N SER A 178 -21.64 -26.95 -18.44
CA SER A 178 -22.41 -26.70 -17.22
C SER A 178 -23.55 -25.71 -17.41
N ASP A 179 -23.40 -24.71 -18.30
CA ASP A 179 -24.47 -23.76 -18.61
C ASP A 179 -25.69 -24.45 -19.25
N ARG A 180 -25.52 -25.66 -19.80
CA ARG A 180 -26.59 -26.46 -20.42
C ARG A 180 -27.10 -27.59 -19.53
N LYS A 181 -26.22 -28.23 -18.76
CA LYS A 181 -26.50 -29.49 -18.03
C LYS A 181 -26.36 -29.38 -16.51
N GLY A 182 -25.89 -28.25 -15.99
CA GLY A 182 -25.38 -28.14 -14.63
C GLY A 182 -23.95 -28.69 -14.51
N TYR A 183 -23.24 -28.27 -13.47
CA TYR A 183 -21.96 -28.88 -13.10
C TYR A 183 -22.18 -30.31 -12.57
N TYR A 184 -21.09 -31.07 -12.46
CA TYR A 184 -21.12 -32.41 -11.88
C TYR A 184 -21.72 -32.36 -10.45
N HIS A 185 -22.77 -33.15 -10.26
CA HIS A 185 -23.45 -33.33 -8.98
C HIS A 185 -23.50 -34.82 -8.64
N ALA A 186 -23.02 -35.18 -7.45
CA ALA A 186 -23.11 -36.55 -6.93
C ALA A 186 -24.28 -36.67 -5.95
N ASN A 187 -24.68 -37.89 -5.58
CA ASN A 187 -25.72 -38.12 -4.56
C ASN A 187 -25.27 -39.20 -3.56
N ASP A 188 -23.95 -39.33 -3.36
CA ASP A 188 -23.31 -40.44 -2.65
C ASP A 188 -22.96 -40.12 -1.18
N VAL A 189 -23.04 -38.85 -0.78
CA VAL A 189 -22.77 -38.40 0.59
C VAL A 189 -24.01 -37.71 1.15
N THR A 190 -24.52 -38.23 2.26
CA THR A 190 -25.73 -37.76 2.95
C THR A 190 -25.39 -36.88 4.16
N SER A 191 -26.35 -36.10 4.63
CA SER A 191 -26.28 -35.34 5.90
C SER A 191 -25.87 -36.19 7.11
N ALA A 192 -26.32 -37.45 7.17
CA ALA A 192 -25.94 -38.38 8.23
C ALA A 192 -24.43 -38.73 8.20
N GLN A 193 -23.83 -38.85 7.01
CA GLN A 193 -22.39 -39.06 6.88
C GLN A 193 -21.60 -37.81 7.28
N TRP A 194 -22.09 -36.62 6.92
CA TRP A 194 -21.48 -35.36 7.37
C TRP A 194 -21.52 -35.17 8.90
N ALA A 195 -22.56 -35.70 9.56
CA ALA A 195 -22.68 -35.69 11.03
C ALA A 195 -21.62 -36.54 11.74
N ASN A 196 -20.95 -37.46 11.01
CA ASN A 196 -19.76 -38.18 11.45
C ASN A 196 -18.62 -37.96 10.46
N ALA A 197 -18.11 -36.73 10.43
CA ALA A 197 -17.14 -36.30 9.43
C ALA A 197 -15.81 -37.08 9.52
N GLU A 198 -15.43 -37.63 10.68
CA GLU A 198 -14.21 -38.46 10.80
C GLU A 198 -14.37 -39.79 10.06
N ALA A 199 -15.52 -40.46 10.20
CA ALA A 199 -15.78 -41.70 9.45
C ALA A 199 -15.88 -41.41 7.94
N LEU A 200 -16.52 -40.30 7.56
CA LEU A 200 -16.58 -39.87 6.16
C LEU A 200 -15.18 -39.55 5.60
N ARG A 201 -14.33 -38.89 6.39
CA ARG A 201 -12.93 -38.59 6.05
C ARG A 201 -12.16 -39.87 5.72
N GLU A 202 -12.23 -40.88 6.59
CA GLU A 202 -11.56 -42.18 6.36
C GLU A 202 -12.10 -42.89 5.10
N GLN A 203 -13.41 -42.85 4.87
CA GLN A 203 -14.02 -43.40 3.65
C GLN A 203 -13.50 -42.70 2.38
N LEU A 204 -13.47 -41.36 2.38
CA LEU A 204 -12.97 -40.55 1.27
C LEU A 204 -11.48 -40.78 1.03
N LEU A 205 -10.68 -40.81 2.10
CA LEU A 205 -9.25 -41.06 2.03
C LEU A 205 -8.94 -42.43 1.42
N ALA A 206 -9.69 -43.47 1.78
CA ALA A 206 -9.57 -44.80 1.18
C ALA A 206 -9.87 -44.77 -0.34
N ARG A 207 -10.92 -44.07 -0.77
CA ARG A 207 -11.27 -43.89 -2.19
C ARG A 207 -10.15 -43.20 -2.97
N VAL A 208 -9.67 -42.06 -2.45
CA VAL A 208 -8.60 -41.28 -3.09
C VAL A 208 -7.29 -42.08 -3.16
N THR A 209 -6.93 -42.77 -2.07
CA THR A 209 -5.69 -43.57 -2.01
C THR A 209 -5.74 -44.76 -2.97
N ALA A 210 -6.89 -45.42 -3.11
CA ALA A 210 -7.07 -46.51 -4.06
C ALA A 210 -6.91 -46.04 -5.52
N GLY A 211 -7.44 -44.85 -5.84
CA GLY A 211 -7.28 -44.23 -7.15
C GLY A 211 -5.85 -43.74 -7.46
N LEU A 212 -4.99 -43.63 -6.45
CA LEU A 212 -3.61 -43.15 -6.54
C LEU A 212 -2.59 -44.24 -6.12
N ALA A 213 -2.81 -45.48 -6.57
CA ALA A 213 -1.93 -46.60 -6.23
C ALA A 213 -0.47 -46.36 -6.63
N GLN A 214 -0.22 -45.81 -7.82
CA GLN A 214 1.13 -45.49 -8.30
C GLN A 214 1.64 -44.14 -7.76
N ALA A 215 0.76 -43.13 -7.64
CA ALA A 215 1.05 -41.78 -7.14
C ALA A 215 2.31 -41.13 -7.73
N ASP A 216 2.58 -41.40 -9.01
CA ASP A 216 3.57 -40.68 -9.81
C ASP A 216 2.93 -39.47 -10.51
N SER A 217 3.75 -38.64 -11.16
CA SER A 217 3.29 -37.43 -11.86
C SER A 217 2.10 -37.70 -12.79
N GLU A 218 2.20 -38.70 -13.66
CA GLU A 218 1.20 -38.92 -14.69
C GLU A 218 -0.11 -39.46 -14.14
N SER A 219 -0.04 -40.41 -13.21
CA SER A 219 -1.22 -40.96 -12.54
C SER A 219 -1.98 -39.89 -11.74
N MET A 220 -1.28 -38.97 -11.06
CA MET A 220 -1.93 -37.86 -10.34
C MET A 220 -2.72 -36.92 -11.28
N TRP A 221 -2.13 -36.50 -12.40
CA TRP A 221 -2.84 -35.65 -13.37
C TRP A 221 -4.00 -36.38 -14.05
N ASN A 222 -3.85 -37.66 -14.36
CA ASN A 222 -4.92 -38.45 -14.95
C ASN A 222 -6.07 -38.67 -13.96
N TYR A 223 -5.76 -38.91 -12.68
CA TYR A 223 -6.76 -39.04 -11.61
C TYR A 223 -7.65 -37.80 -11.51
N LEU A 224 -7.07 -36.59 -11.59
CA LEU A 224 -7.80 -35.33 -11.51
C LEU A 224 -8.67 -35.03 -12.74
N ARG A 225 -8.58 -35.77 -13.85
CA ARG A 225 -9.47 -35.53 -15.00
C ARG A 225 -10.92 -35.89 -14.70
N GLU A 226 -11.15 -36.89 -13.86
CA GLU A 226 -12.50 -37.32 -13.52
C GLU A 226 -13.16 -36.37 -12.50
N PRO A 227 -14.37 -35.86 -12.76
CA PRO A 227 -15.03 -34.92 -11.85
C PRO A 227 -15.38 -35.55 -10.48
N ALA A 228 -15.70 -36.84 -10.45
CA ALA A 228 -15.96 -37.57 -9.20
C ALA A 228 -14.73 -37.58 -8.28
N ASN A 229 -13.54 -37.81 -8.86
CA ASN A 229 -12.27 -37.80 -8.12
C ASN A 229 -11.96 -36.41 -7.57
N ARG A 230 -12.19 -35.35 -8.36
CA ARG A 230 -12.02 -33.96 -7.90
C ARG A 230 -12.98 -33.60 -6.76
N LEU A 231 -14.20 -34.11 -6.80
CA LEU A 231 -15.18 -33.90 -5.73
C LEU A 231 -14.74 -34.59 -4.43
N ASP A 232 -14.25 -35.83 -4.50
CA ASP A 232 -13.75 -36.54 -3.32
C ASP A 232 -12.52 -35.85 -2.70
N VAL A 233 -11.59 -35.34 -3.54
CA VAL A 233 -10.46 -34.51 -3.07
C VAL A 233 -10.96 -33.23 -2.40
N ALA A 234 -11.94 -32.54 -2.98
CA ALA A 234 -12.51 -31.30 -2.41
C ALA A 234 -13.22 -31.55 -1.07
N ARG A 235 -14.02 -32.61 -0.95
CA ARG A 235 -14.68 -33.01 0.30
C ARG A 235 -13.67 -33.32 1.40
N LEU A 236 -12.61 -34.06 1.05
CA LEU A 236 -11.56 -34.39 2.00
C LEU A 236 -10.80 -33.13 2.45
N LEU A 237 -10.45 -32.24 1.50
CA LEU A 237 -9.82 -30.96 1.80
C LEU A 237 -10.67 -30.08 2.72
N LEU A 238 -11.99 -30.04 2.51
CA LEU A 238 -12.93 -29.33 3.39
C LEU A 238 -12.84 -29.83 4.83
N ILE A 239 -12.88 -31.16 5.02
CA ILE A 239 -12.80 -31.78 6.35
C ILE A 239 -11.43 -31.51 6.99
N GLU A 240 -10.34 -31.64 6.25
CA GLU A 240 -8.98 -31.38 6.76
C GLU A 240 -8.78 -29.91 7.16
N LYS A 241 -9.29 -28.97 6.36
CA LYS A 241 -9.13 -27.53 6.63
C LYS A 241 -10.04 -26.98 7.72
N ALA A 242 -11.30 -27.43 7.78
CA ALA A 242 -12.23 -27.01 8.82
C ALA A 242 -12.06 -27.81 10.13
N GLY A 243 -11.53 -29.04 10.03
CA GLY A 243 -11.47 -30.01 11.11
C GLY A 243 -12.76 -30.83 11.22
N ALA A 244 -12.63 -32.15 11.30
CA ALA A 244 -13.77 -33.09 11.33
C ALA A 244 -14.77 -32.81 12.47
N ALA A 245 -14.28 -32.40 13.64
CA ALA A 245 -15.15 -32.04 14.77
C ALA A 245 -16.02 -30.81 14.46
N ALA A 246 -15.45 -29.78 13.81
CA ALA A 246 -16.18 -28.58 13.43
C ALA A 246 -17.20 -28.88 12.32
N VAL A 247 -16.82 -29.68 11.32
CA VAL A 247 -17.74 -30.13 10.26
C VAL A 247 -18.91 -30.91 10.85
N SER A 248 -18.63 -31.86 11.75
CA SER A 248 -19.68 -32.65 12.43
C SER A 248 -20.62 -31.77 13.25
N LYS A 249 -20.07 -30.76 13.95
CA LYS A 249 -20.87 -29.78 14.70
C LYS A 249 -21.80 -28.98 13.80
N VAL A 250 -21.32 -28.52 12.65
CA VAL A 250 -22.16 -27.82 11.66
C VAL A 250 -23.22 -28.77 11.09
N ALA A 251 -22.84 -30.00 10.73
CA ALA A 251 -23.77 -31.00 10.20
C ALA A 251 -24.92 -31.33 11.19
N GLN A 252 -24.62 -31.35 12.48
CA GLN A 252 -25.58 -31.61 13.55
C GLN A 252 -26.43 -30.38 13.94
N SER A 253 -26.14 -29.21 13.37
CA SER A 253 -26.94 -28.00 13.57
C SER A 253 -28.21 -28.02 12.69
N GLY A 254 -29.21 -27.22 13.07
CA GLY A 254 -30.58 -27.25 12.51
C GLY A 254 -30.68 -27.55 11.00
N MET A 255 -30.14 -26.67 10.14
CA MET A 255 -30.11 -26.88 8.69
C MET A 255 -28.70 -27.21 8.15
N GLY A 256 -27.69 -27.30 9.01
CA GLY A 256 -26.30 -27.44 8.58
C GLY A 256 -26.00 -28.80 7.93
N GLY A 257 -26.68 -29.87 8.34
CA GLY A 257 -26.55 -31.19 7.69
C GLY A 257 -27.02 -31.16 6.23
N ARG A 258 -28.16 -30.51 5.95
CA ARG A 258 -28.68 -30.35 4.60
C ARG A 258 -27.81 -29.45 3.75
N LEU A 259 -27.32 -28.35 4.32
CA LEU A 259 -26.31 -27.50 3.66
C LEU A 259 -25.10 -28.31 3.22
N LEU A 260 -24.49 -29.10 4.11
CA LEU A 260 -23.29 -29.88 3.79
C LEU A 260 -23.58 -31.00 2.78
N GLU A 261 -24.78 -31.58 2.81
CA GLU A 261 -25.23 -32.54 1.81
C GLU A 261 -25.33 -31.88 0.42
N GLU A 262 -26.04 -30.76 0.28
CA GLU A 262 -26.20 -30.06 -1.00
C GLU A 262 -24.87 -29.50 -1.51
N MET A 263 -24.10 -28.81 -0.66
CA MET A 263 -22.81 -28.24 -1.01
C MET A 263 -21.77 -29.31 -1.30
N GLY A 264 -21.68 -30.33 -0.46
CA GLY A 264 -20.71 -31.42 -0.59
C GLY A 264 -20.95 -32.30 -1.80
N ASN A 265 -22.13 -32.25 -2.41
CA ASN A 265 -22.48 -32.97 -3.62
C ASN A 265 -22.35 -32.11 -4.89
N ASP A 266 -22.16 -30.79 -4.77
CA ASP A 266 -22.02 -29.85 -5.88
C ASP A 266 -20.56 -29.43 -6.09
N LEU A 267 -19.95 -29.90 -7.19
CA LEU A 267 -18.55 -29.63 -7.49
C LEU A 267 -18.27 -28.14 -7.79
N GLU A 268 -19.20 -27.41 -8.41
CA GLU A 268 -19.02 -25.98 -8.67
C GLU A 268 -18.96 -25.19 -7.37
N TRP A 269 -19.87 -25.51 -6.46
CA TRP A 269 -19.95 -24.82 -5.18
C TRP A 269 -18.73 -25.12 -4.32
N MET A 270 -18.27 -26.37 -4.31
CA MET A 270 -17.00 -26.75 -3.67
C MET A 270 -15.81 -25.98 -4.24
N TYR A 271 -15.77 -25.74 -5.56
CA TYR A 271 -14.73 -24.88 -6.15
C TYR A 271 -14.81 -23.44 -5.66
N GLY A 272 -16.01 -22.88 -5.59
CA GLY A 272 -16.24 -21.55 -5.05
C GLY A 272 -15.81 -21.40 -3.60
N LEU A 273 -16.03 -22.42 -2.77
CA LEU A 273 -15.64 -22.41 -1.36
C LEU A 273 -14.13 -22.57 -1.15
N LEU A 274 -13.51 -23.54 -1.84
CA LEU A 274 -12.15 -23.99 -1.52
C LEU A 274 -11.05 -23.35 -2.38
N TYR A 275 -11.38 -22.90 -3.59
CA TYR A 275 -10.41 -22.48 -4.61
C TYR A 275 -10.63 -21.04 -5.11
N SER A 276 -11.38 -20.23 -4.37
CA SER A 276 -11.60 -18.81 -4.67
C SER A 276 -10.68 -17.85 -3.90
N GLY A 277 -9.60 -18.39 -3.32
CA GLY A 277 -8.66 -17.65 -2.49
C GLY A 277 -8.45 -18.30 -1.12
N PRO A 278 -7.83 -17.56 -0.18
CA PRO A 278 -7.53 -18.05 1.15
C PRO A 278 -8.77 -18.54 1.90
N THR A 279 -8.60 -19.61 2.67
CA THR A 279 -9.67 -20.32 3.40
C THR A 279 -9.38 -20.41 4.90
N GLN A 280 -8.75 -19.37 5.48
CA GLN A 280 -8.55 -19.32 6.94
C GLN A 280 -9.89 -19.31 7.68
N LYS A 281 -9.95 -19.98 8.84
CA LYS A 281 -11.15 -20.09 9.69
C LYS A 281 -12.37 -20.68 8.95
N LEU A 282 -12.13 -21.73 8.16
CA LEU A 282 -13.18 -22.39 7.38
C LEU A 282 -14.27 -23.00 8.27
N ASP A 283 -13.94 -23.41 9.49
CA ASP A 283 -14.89 -23.82 10.53
C ASP A 283 -15.92 -22.73 10.87
N VAL A 284 -15.46 -21.49 11.04
CA VAL A 284 -16.33 -20.32 11.27
C VAL A 284 -17.14 -20.00 10.02
N ALA A 285 -16.50 -20.03 8.84
CA ALA A 285 -17.19 -19.79 7.58
C ALA A 285 -18.33 -20.79 7.31
N LEU A 286 -18.15 -22.07 7.66
CA LEU A 286 -19.20 -23.09 7.57
C LEU A 286 -20.37 -22.82 8.53
N THR A 287 -20.07 -22.35 9.75
CA THR A 287 -21.10 -21.93 10.70
C THR A 287 -21.91 -20.75 10.14
N TYR A 288 -21.24 -19.77 9.54
CA TYR A 288 -21.87 -18.63 8.88
C TYR A 288 -22.71 -19.03 7.68
N LEU A 289 -22.20 -19.94 6.83
CA LEU A 289 -22.97 -20.50 5.73
C LEU A 289 -24.23 -21.22 6.22
N ALA A 290 -24.15 -21.99 7.31
CA ALA A 290 -25.32 -22.66 7.90
C ALA A 290 -26.38 -21.65 8.39
N ALA A 291 -25.94 -20.53 8.98
CA ALA A 291 -26.83 -19.45 9.40
C ALA A 291 -27.51 -18.74 8.22
N ILE A 292 -26.78 -18.48 7.12
CA ILE A 292 -27.36 -17.90 5.90
C ILE A 292 -28.35 -18.91 5.27
N TYR A 293 -27.95 -20.18 5.17
CA TYR A 293 -28.78 -21.25 4.59
C TYR A 293 -30.10 -21.40 5.35
N ALA A 294 -30.08 -21.35 6.68
CA ALA A 294 -31.29 -21.41 7.50
C ALA A 294 -32.28 -20.26 7.20
N ARG A 295 -31.80 -19.10 6.73
CA ARG A 295 -32.66 -17.94 6.38
C ARG A 295 -33.17 -17.94 4.94
N HIS A 296 -32.48 -18.63 4.04
CA HIS A 296 -32.76 -18.58 2.60
C HIS A 296 -32.88 -19.97 1.96
N SER A 297 -33.24 -20.99 2.74
CA SER A 297 -33.23 -22.39 2.29
C SER A 297 -34.05 -22.65 1.01
N GLU A 298 -35.14 -21.89 0.79
CA GLU A 298 -35.98 -22.02 -0.42
C GLU A 298 -35.30 -21.46 -1.69
N ASP A 299 -34.49 -20.41 -1.55
CA ASP A 299 -33.82 -19.73 -2.66
C ASP A 299 -32.47 -20.38 -3.05
N TRP A 300 -32.04 -21.43 -2.37
CA TRP A 300 -30.65 -21.92 -2.45
C TRP A 300 -30.23 -22.52 -3.81
N HIS A 301 -31.21 -22.84 -4.65
CA HIS A 301 -31.01 -23.24 -6.05
C HIS A 301 -30.36 -22.11 -6.87
N ASP A 302 -30.54 -20.85 -6.45
CA ASP A 302 -30.00 -19.66 -7.08
C ASP A 302 -28.46 -19.60 -6.94
N ARG A 303 -27.76 -19.61 -8.09
CA ARG A 303 -26.29 -19.52 -8.15
C ARG A 303 -25.79 -18.18 -7.59
N LEU A 304 -26.56 -17.10 -7.73
CA LEU A 304 -26.20 -15.79 -7.19
C LEU A 304 -26.17 -15.83 -5.67
N LEU A 305 -27.20 -16.41 -5.04
CA LEU A 305 -27.26 -16.56 -3.59
C LEU A 305 -26.08 -17.39 -3.09
N ARG A 306 -25.81 -18.54 -3.71
CA ARG A 306 -24.67 -19.40 -3.32
C ARG A 306 -23.33 -18.67 -3.39
N ARG A 307 -23.09 -17.90 -4.46
CA ARG A 307 -21.88 -17.07 -4.60
C ARG A 307 -21.81 -16.00 -3.52
N VAL A 308 -22.85 -15.20 -3.33
CA VAL A 308 -22.87 -14.11 -2.33
C VAL A 308 -22.75 -14.67 -0.91
N ALA A 309 -23.47 -15.73 -0.58
CA ALA A 309 -23.41 -16.39 0.73
C ALA A 309 -22.01 -16.93 1.03
N THR A 310 -21.42 -17.69 0.11
CA THR A 310 -20.07 -18.28 0.26
C THR A 310 -19.01 -17.20 0.45
N THR A 311 -19.03 -16.17 -0.39
CA THR A 311 -18.01 -15.13 -0.38
C THR A 311 -18.14 -14.20 0.83
N THR A 312 -19.37 -13.89 1.26
CA THR A 312 -19.61 -13.13 2.50
C THR A 312 -19.16 -13.94 3.72
N ALA A 313 -19.53 -15.23 3.81
CA ALA A 313 -19.16 -16.07 4.94
C ALA A 313 -17.64 -16.24 5.07
N LEU A 314 -16.93 -16.49 3.96
CA LEU A 314 -15.47 -16.60 3.94
C LEU A 314 -14.79 -15.33 4.44
N GLU A 315 -15.22 -14.15 3.97
CA GLU A 315 -14.58 -12.89 4.32
C GLU A 315 -14.88 -12.46 5.75
N PHE A 316 -16.13 -12.60 6.20
CA PHE A 316 -16.48 -12.27 7.59
C PHE A 316 -15.81 -13.21 8.58
N ALA A 317 -15.69 -14.50 8.26
CA ALA A 317 -14.94 -15.44 9.07
C ALA A 317 -13.46 -15.07 9.14
N ARG A 318 -12.82 -14.78 8.00
CA ARG A 318 -11.42 -14.38 7.91
C ARG A 318 -11.12 -13.17 8.78
N GLU A 319 -11.91 -12.11 8.65
CA GLU A 319 -11.78 -10.86 9.40
C GLU A 319 -12.27 -10.96 10.87
N GLY A 320 -12.95 -12.04 11.24
CA GLY A 320 -13.42 -12.25 12.62
C GLY A 320 -14.61 -11.37 12.99
N TRP A 321 -15.49 -11.11 12.04
CA TRP A 321 -16.62 -10.19 12.20
C TRP A 321 -17.90 -10.86 12.69
N PRO A 322 -18.80 -10.12 13.38
CA PRO A 322 -20.03 -10.66 13.93
C PRO A 322 -20.97 -11.28 12.89
N GLU A 323 -21.59 -12.41 13.25
CA GLU A 323 -22.58 -13.11 12.44
C GLU A 323 -23.75 -12.20 12.01
N LYS A 324 -24.20 -11.29 12.89
CA LYS A 324 -25.31 -10.38 12.59
C LYS A 324 -24.99 -9.46 11.40
N GLU A 325 -23.78 -8.91 11.36
CA GLU A 325 -23.33 -8.04 10.26
C GLU A 325 -23.13 -8.84 8.98
N MET A 326 -22.61 -10.06 9.10
CA MET A 326 -22.47 -11.00 7.99
C MET A 326 -23.82 -11.28 7.32
N LEU A 327 -24.85 -11.61 8.10
CA LEU A 327 -26.20 -11.90 7.59
C LEU A 327 -26.83 -10.66 6.94
N ALA A 328 -26.65 -9.49 7.55
CA ALA A 328 -27.12 -8.23 6.98
C ALA A 328 -26.41 -7.90 5.66
N ARG A 329 -25.11 -8.18 5.56
CA ARG A 329 -24.32 -7.93 4.35
C ARG A 329 -24.69 -8.88 3.21
N CYS A 330 -24.86 -10.16 3.50
CA CYS A 330 -25.34 -11.14 2.53
C CYS A 330 -26.71 -10.72 1.98
N SER A 331 -27.65 -10.39 2.87
CA SER A 331 -28.98 -9.90 2.50
C SER A 331 -28.93 -8.62 1.67
N TYR A 332 -28.05 -7.67 2.01
CA TYR A 332 -27.87 -6.44 1.25
C TYR A 332 -27.50 -6.72 -0.20
N TYR A 333 -26.44 -7.47 -0.45
CA TYR A 333 -25.97 -7.73 -1.82
C TYR A 333 -26.94 -8.61 -2.60
N TYR A 334 -27.46 -9.67 -1.98
CA TYR A 334 -28.40 -10.58 -2.64
C TYR A 334 -29.69 -9.86 -3.07
N ASN A 335 -30.31 -9.11 -2.16
CA ASN A 335 -31.56 -8.40 -2.45
C ASN A 335 -31.32 -7.25 -3.44
N SER A 336 -30.20 -6.53 -3.31
CA SER A 336 -29.88 -5.42 -4.24
C SER A 336 -29.67 -5.93 -5.67
N ALA A 337 -29.00 -7.07 -5.83
CA ALA A 337 -28.80 -7.70 -7.13
C ALA A 337 -30.13 -8.14 -7.75
N ARG A 338 -30.98 -8.87 -7.00
CA ARG A 338 -32.30 -9.30 -7.47
C ARG A 338 -33.23 -8.15 -7.84
N GLN A 339 -33.04 -6.99 -7.22
CA GLN A 339 -33.80 -5.76 -7.52
C GLN A 339 -33.19 -4.94 -8.66
N GLY A 340 -32.11 -5.39 -9.30
CA GLY A 340 -31.42 -4.66 -10.37
C GLY A 340 -30.78 -3.35 -9.90
N ARG A 341 -30.45 -3.23 -8.60
CA ARG A 341 -29.87 -2.02 -7.99
C ARG A 341 -28.35 -2.03 -7.91
N LEU A 342 -27.72 -3.15 -8.25
CA LEU A 342 -26.27 -3.23 -8.41
C LEU A 342 -25.89 -3.05 -9.88
N ASN A 343 -24.62 -2.77 -10.12
CA ASN A 343 -24.07 -2.71 -11.46
C ASN A 343 -24.20 -4.07 -12.17
N VAL A 344 -24.52 -4.07 -13.47
CA VAL A 344 -24.67 -5.30 -14.28
C VAL A 344 -23.43 -6.21 -14.24
N LEU A 345 -22.24 -5.64 -14.02
CA LEU A 345 -21.02 -6.42 -13.88
C LEU A 345 -21.05 -7.35 -12.66
N PHE A 346 -21.83 -7.02 -11.61
CA PHE A 346 -21.95 -7.83 -10.39
C PHE A 346 -22.39 -9.26 -10.70
N ASP A 347 -23.31 -9.44 -11.65
CA ASP A 347 -23.83 -10.76 -12.03
C ASP A 347 -22.73 -11.64 -12.64
N SER A 348 -21.78 -11.04 -13.35
CA SER A 348 -20.67 -11.72 -14.02
C SER A 348 -19.45 -11.98 -13.14
N LEU A 349 -19.41 -11.45 -11.91
CA LEU A 349 -18.25 -11.59 -11.03
C LEU A 349 -17.97 -13.05 -10.65
N GLN A 350 -16.71 -13.42 -10.64
CA GLN A 350 -16.26 -14.68 -10.08
C GLN A 350 -16.30 -14.64 -8.55
N TYR A 351 -16.13 -15.80 -7.91
CA TYR A 351 -16.11 -15.89 -6.45
C TYR A 351 -15.04 -14.97 -5.84
N TRP A 352 -13.81 -14.97 -6.35
CA TRP A 352 -12.73 -14.13 -5.82
C TRP A 352 -13.04 -12.63 -5.92
N GLU A 353 -13.65 -12.17 -7.02
CA GLU A 353 -14.06 -10.77 -7.20
C GLU A 353 -15.19 -10.41 -6.24
N THR A 354 -16.15 -11.33 -6.07
CA THR A 354 -17.29 -11.13 -5.17
C THR A 354 -16.84 -11.09 -3.71
N ARG A 355 -15.74 -11.75 -3.32
CA ARG A 355 -15.13 -11.62 -1.97
C ARG A 355 -14.61 -10.21 -1.72
N LEU A 356 -14.02 -9.56 -2.72
CA LEU A 356 -13.56 -8.17 -2.57
C LEU A 356 -14.74 -7.23 -2.33
N VAL A 357 -15.86 -7.46 -3.03
CA VAL A 357 -17.10 -6.69 -2.89
C VAL A 357 -17.79 -6.95 -1.55
N THR A 358 -18.17 -8.19 -1.31
CA THR A 358 -19.02 -8.58 -0.17
C THR A 358 -18.30 -8.45 1.18
N GLY A 359 -16.98 -8.65 1.20
CA GLY A 359 -16.16 -8.54 2.39
C GLY A 359 -15.62 -7.14 2.68
N CYS A 360 -16.20 -6.05 2.15
CA CYS A 360 -15.70 -4.69 2.43
C CYS A 360 -15.79 -4.35 3.93
N THR A 361 -14.77 -3.68 4.48
CA THR A 361 -14.57 -3.57 5.93
C THR A 361 -15.55 -2.59 6.62
N GLU A 362 -16.04 -2.87 7.85
CA GLU A 362 -16.78 -1.93 8.69
C GLU A 362 -15.74 -1.08 9.42
N TYR A 363 -14.98 -0.31 8.64
CA TYR A 363 -14.07 0.71 9.15
C TYR A 363 -14.87 1.98 9.35
N ASP A 364 -14.94 2.49 10.59
CA ASP A 364 -15.66 3.72 10.96
C ASP A 364 -17.08 3.86 10.37
N GLY A 365 -17.78 2.73 10.21
CA GLY A 365 -19.14 2.66 9.68
C GLY A 365 -19.28 2.81 8.15
N TRP A 366 -18.18 2.90 7.39
CA TRP A 366 -18.21 2.95 5.91
C TRP A 366 -18.84 1.68 5.31
N GLY A 367 -18.44 0.50 5.79
CA GLY A 367 -19.02 -0.78 5.37
C GLY A 367 -20.37 -1.11 6.00
N SER A 368 -20.93 -0.28 6.87
CA SER A 368 -22.24 -0.59 7.46
C SER A 368 -23.31 -0.68 6.37
N VAL A 369 -24.29 -1.58 6.50
CA VAL A 369 -25.37 -1.71 5.51
C VAL A 369 -26.13 -0.40 5.30
N ARG A 370 -26.19 0.46 6.31
CA ARG A 370 -26.81 1.79 6.22
C ARG A 370 -26.02 2.73 5.31
N SER A 371 -24.69 2.77 5.47
CA SER A 371 -23.79 3.52 4.57
C SER A 371 -23.80 2.96 3.16
N LEU A 372 -23.71 1.64 2.99
CA LEU A 372 -23.76 1.01 1.66
C LEU A 372 -25.10 1.27 0.96
N THR A 373 -26.23 1.14 1.67
CA THR A 373 -27.56 1.44 1.11
C THR A 373 -27.66 2.88 0.66
N TRP A 374 -27.22 3.83 1.50
CA TRP A 374 -27.24 5.23 1.13
C TRP A 374 -26.34 5.50 -0.09
N GLN A 375 -25.13 4.95 -0.13
CA GLN A 375 -24.21 5.14 -1.26
C GLN A 375 -24.75 4.54 -2.56
N ARG A 376 -25.28 3.31 -2.54
CA ARG A 376 -25.92 2.71 -3.72
C ARG A 376 -27.04 3.58 -4.27
N ASP A 377 -27.83 4.17 -3.37
CA ASP A 377 -29.01 4.93 -3.77
C ASP A 377 -28.68 6.37 -4.21
N ASN A 378 -27.55 6.95 -3.77
CA ASN A 378 -27.18 8.36 -4.00
C ASN A 378 -25.93 8.57 -4.87
N VAL A 379 -25.01 7.61 -4.93
CA VAL A 379 -23.78 7.65 -5.74
C VAL A 379 -23.98 6.79 -6.98
N ARG A 380 -24.83 7.26 -7.90
CA ARG A 380 -25.20 6.55 -9.13
C ARG A 380 -24.35 7.04 -10.30
N LEU A 381 -23.22 6.39 -10.51
CA LEU A 381 -22.26 6.75 -11.54
C LEU A 381 -22.11 5.61 -12.55
N PRO A 382 -21.74 5.90 -13.81
CA PRO A 382 -21.21 4.86 -14.69
C PRO A 382 -19.93 4.26 -14.08
N VAL A 383 -19.54 3.05 -14.50
CA VAL A 383 -18.39 2.32 -13.92
C VAL A 383 -17.13 3.18 -13.82
N GLN A 384 -16.76 3.89 -14.91
CA GLN A 384 -15.60 4.79 -14.92
C GLN A 384 -15.76 5.98 -13.97
N GLY A 385 -17.00 6.44 -13.74
CA GLY A 385 -17.30 7.58 -12.88
C GLY A 385 -16.94 7.33 -11.42
N TYR A 386 -16.88 6.06 -10.97
CA TYR A 386 -16.44 5.73 -9.61
C TYR A 386 -14.99 6.09 -9.33
N LEU A 387 -14.15 6.28 -10.36
CA LEU A 387 -12.78 6.79 -10.18
C LEU A 387 -12.75 8.27 -9.81
N ASN A 388 -13.84 9.00 -9.98
CA ASN A 388 -13.95 10.41 -9.57
C ASN A 388 -15.04 10.60 -8.49
N ALA A 389 -15.49 9.50 -7.86
CA ALA A 389 -16.51 9.60 -6.80
C ALA A 389 -16.01 10.36 -5.57
N TYR A 390 -14.69 10.44 -5.37
CA TYR A 390 -14.07 11.22 -4.30
C TYR A 390 -14.34 12.73 -4.39
N ASP A 391 -14.58 13.28 -5.60
CA ASP A 391 -14.92 14.69 -5.82
C ASP A 391 -16.25 15.09 -5.16
N GLN A 392 -17.04 14.10 -4.76
CA GLN A 392 -18.26 14.30 -4.01
C GLN A 392 -18.02 14.61 -2.53
N VAL A 393 -16.79 14.55 -2.03
CA VAL A 393 -16.45 14.89 -0.65
C VAL A 393 -15.52 16.10 -0.67
N GLN A 394 -15.91 17.17 0.02
CA GLN A 394 -15.06 18.35 0.13
C GLN A 394 -13.84 18.07 1.01
N TYR A 395 -12.65 18.45 0.53
CA TYR A 395 -11.43 18.33 1.32
C TYR A 395 -11.42 19.37 2.44
N ARG A 396 -11.47 18.92 3.71
CA ARG A 396 -11.53 19.78 4.89
C ARG A 396 -10.77 19.17 6.07
N LEU A 397 -9.84 19.94 6.63
CA LEU A 397 -9.10 19.60 7.85
C LEU A 397 -9.87 19.95 9.12
N VAL A 398 -10.76 20.94 9.01
CA VAL A 398 -11.56 21.50 10.10
C VAL A 398 -13.00 21.59 9.63
N ASN A 399 -13.94 21.18 10.47
CA ASN A 399 -15.36 21.24 10.16
C ASN A 399 -15.89 22.70 10.30
N VAL A 400 -17.16 22.92 9.97
CA VAL A 400 -17.79 24.26 10.09
C VAL A 400 -17.89 24.76 11.54
N ALA A 401 -17.73 23.89 12.53
CA ALA A 401 -17.73 24.23 13.95
C ALA A 401 -16.31 24.50 14.51
N GLY A 402 -15.26 24.37 13.70
CA GLY A 402 -13.88 24.56 14.14
C GLY A 402 -13.18 23.28 14.65
N ASP A 403 -13.85 22.12 14.65
CA ASP A 403 -13.24 20.86 15.10
C ASP A 403 -12.33 20.27 14.03
N SER A 404 -11.13 19.84 14.44
CA SER A 404 -10.18 19.18 13.55
C SER A 404 -10.59 17.74 13.24
N ILE A 405 -10.35 17.30 12.00
CA ILE A 405 -10.54 15.92 11.52
C ILE A 405 -9.75 14.88 12.32
N PHE A 406 -8.69 15.30 13.00
CA PHE A 406 -7.87 14.44 13.86
C PHE A 406 -8.49 14.21 15.25
N THR A 407 -9.70 14.70 15.48
CA THR A 407 -10.46 14.52 16.72
C THR A 407 -11.71 13.68 16.47
N GLY A 408 -12.20 12.98 17.49
CA GLY A 408 -13.46 12.23 17.41
C GLY A 408 -14.70 13.11 17.21
N GLU A 409 -14.56 14.42 17.41
CA GLU A 409 -15.66 15.40 17.38
C GLU A 409 -15.96 15.95 15.98
N TYR A 410 -15.09 15.70 14.98
CA TYR A 410 -15.24 16.28 13.63
C TYR A 410 -16.63 16.06 13.01
N LEU A 411 -17.22 14.87 13.18
CA LEU A 411 -18.56 14.55 12.67
C LEU A 411 -19.67 14.74 13.71
N ALA A 412 -19.34 15.01 14.97
CA ALA A 412 -20.31 15.09 16.06
C ALA A 412 -21.48 16.06 15.76
N PRO A 413 -21.27 17.26 15.18
CA PRO A 413 -22.35 18.20 14.90
C PRO A 413 -23.46 17.66 14.00
N ILE A 414 -23.14 16.72 13.09
CA ILE A 414 -24.10 16.21 12.08
C ILE A 414 -24.50 14.76 12.28
N ARG A 415 -23.86 14.00 13.18
CA ARG A 415 -24.15 12.57 13.39
C ARG A 415 -25.62 12.29 13.63
N LYS A 416 -26.30 13.12 14.43
CA LYS A 416 -27.74 13.00 14.69
C LYS A 416 -28.57 13.22 13.41
N TYR A 417 -28.24 14.26 12.63
CA TYR A 417 -28.91 14.59 11.38
C TYR A 417 -28.76 13.48 10.33
N THR A 418 -27.55 12.96 10.16
CA THR A 418 -27.25 11.88 9.22
C THR A 418 -27.62 10.50 9.76
N ARG A 419 -28.20 10.44 10.97
CA ARG A 419 -28.59 9.23 11.68
C ARG A 419 -27.44 8.22 11.79
N ASN A 420 -26.20 8.68 11.94
CA ASN A 420 -24.98 7.87 11.95
C ASN A 420 -24.70 7.11 10.64
N ILE A 421 -25.11 7.65 9.49
CA ILE A 421 -24.69 7.13 8.17
C ILE A 421 -23.37 7.81 7.81
N THR A 422 -22.24 7.08 7.93
CA THR A 422 -20.88 7.62 7.72
C THR A 422 -20.71 8.27 6.35
N ALA A 423 -21.18 7.61 5.30
CA ALA A 423 -21.06 8.13 3.94
C ALA A 423 -21.79 9.48 3.75
N LEU A 424 -23.01 9.59 4.26
CA LEU A 424 -23.78 10.83 4.25
C LEU A 424 -23.09 11.88 5.12
N ALA A 425 -22.56 11.50 6.29
CA ALA A 425 -21.85 12.42 7.16
C ALA A 425 -20.65 13.09 6.48
N HIS A 426 -19.83 12.32 5.78
CA HIS A 426 -18.72 12.88 5.01
C HIS A 426 -19.14 13.60 3.74
N ARG A 427 -20.25 13.21 3.09
CA ARG A 427 -20.82 13.98 1.97
C ARG A 427 -21.18 15.40 2.39
N GLU A 428 -21.81 15.56 3.55
CA GLU A 428 -22.26 16.87 4.06
C GLU A 428 -21.11 17.68 4.70
N MET A 429 -20.25 17.03 5.51
CA MET A 429 -19.23 17.73 6.28
C MET A 429 -17.90 17.89 5.54
N GLY A 430 -17.58 17.00 4.61
CA GLY A 430 -16.24 16.85 4.04
C GLY A 430 -15.32 15.95 4.89
N GLY A 431 -14.02 15.97 4.58
CA GLY A 431 -12.96 15.30 5.33
C GLY A 431 -11.63 15.38 4.58
N VAL A 432 -10.59 14.67 5.04
CA VAL A 432 -9.29 14.61 4.33
C VAL A 432 -9.19 13.39 3.42
N CYS A 433 -8.00 13.12 2.88
CA CYS A 433 -7.75 12.05 1.92
C CYS A 433 -8.30 10.68 2.35
N GLY A 434 -8.28 10.36 3.65
CA GLY A 434 -8.91 9.16 4.21
C GLY A 434 -10.42 9.10 3.92
N ALA A 435 -11.16 10.19 4.16
CA ALA A 435 -12.59 10.24 3.87
C ALA A 435 -12.90 10.20 2.36
N CYS A 436 -12.12 10.92 1.55
CA CYS A 436 -12.30 10.97 0.09
C CYS A 436 -12.07 9.58 -0.55
N SER A 437 -10.98 8.92 -0.18
CA SER A 437 -10.66 7.57 -0.67
C SER A 437 -11.68 6.52 -0.23
N HIS A 438 -12.15 6.56 1.01
CA HIS A 438 -13.21 5.67 1.48
C HIS A 438 -14.53 5.96 0.75
N TYR A 439 -14.90 7.22 0.54
CA TYR A 439 -16.12 7.55 -0.19
C TYR A 439 -16.12 6.98 -1.61
N GLY A 440 -15.00 7.12 -2.33
CA GLY A 440 -14.85 6.55 -3.68
C GLY A 440 -14.89 5.02 -3.69
N ALA A 441 -14.07 4.37 -2.86
CA ALA A 441 -13.98 2.91 -2.80
C ALA A 441 -15.30 2.27 -2.34
N TYR A 442 -15.89 2.77 -1.26
CA TYR A 442 -17.14 2.22 -0.72
C TYR A 442 -18.33 2.53 -1.63
N GLY A 443 -18.33 3.67 -2.33
CA GLY A 443 -19.32 3.96 -3.36
C GLY A 443 -19.35 2.89 -4.45
N ALA A 444 -18.17 2.48 -4.94
CA ALA A 444 -18.04 1.38 -5.89
C ALA A 444 -18.48 0.03 -5.29
N LEU A 445 -18.05 -0.29 -4.07
CA LEU A 445 -18.41 -1.53 -3.37
C LEU A 445 -19.92 -1.61 -3.11
N ALA A 446 -20.57 -0.50 -2.75
CA ALA A 446 -22.01 -0.40 -2.56
C ALA A 446 -22.79 -0.69 -3.85
N ALA A 447 -22.24 -0.28 -4.99
CA ALA A 447 -22.79 -0.55 -6.32
C ALA A 447 -22.44 -1.95 -6.86
N GLY A 448 -21.70 -2.76 -6.13
CA GLY A 448 -21.33 -4.12 -6.55
C GLY A 448 -20.07 -4.18 -7.44
N LEU A 449 -19.22 -3.16 -7.43
CA LEU A 449 -17.97 -3.13 -8.17
C LEU A 449 -16.78 -3.45 -7.23
N PRO A 450 -15.83 -4.30 -7.64
CA PRO A 450 -14.62 -4.52 -6.85
C PRO A 450 -13.82 -3.23 -6.71
N ALA A 451 -13.52 -2.83 -5.47
CA ALA A 451 -12.71 -1.67 -5.15
C ALA A 451 -12.05 -1.84 -3.78
N MET A 452 -11.03 -1.04 -3.50
CA MET A 452 -10.42 -0.97 -2.16
C MET A 452 -9.68 0.34 -1.98
N THR A 453 -9.55 0.76 -0.73
CA THR A 453 -8.67 1.87 -0.34
C THR A 453 -7.20 1.43 -0.35
N MET A 454 -6.30 2.36 -0.62
CA MET A 454 -4.86 2.16 -0.59
C MET A 454 -4.15 3.30 0.16
N GLY A 455 -3.03 2.97 0.79
CA GLY A 455 -2.13 3.91 1.45
C GLY A 455 -0.96 4.27 0.54
N GLU A 456 -0.59 5.54 0.58
CA GLU A 456 0.61 6.11 -0.03
C GLU A 456 1.38 6.92 1.04
N PRO A 457 2.66 7.27 0.83
CA PRO A 457 3.44 8.03 1.81
C PRO A 457 2.83 9.40 2.20
N GLY A 458 2.04 9.42 3.27
CA GLY A 458 1.35 10.63 3.76
C GLY A 458 0.04 10.93 3.03
N HIS A 459 -0.50 9.99 2.25
CA HIS A 459 -1.73 10.16 1.49
C HIS A 459 -2.56 8.88 1.45
N CYS A 460 -3.88 9.00 1.30
CA CYS A 460 -4.78 7.87 1.08
C CYS A 460 -5.41 8.01 -0.29
N ALA A 461 -5.41 6.91 -1.03
CA ALA A 461 -5.92 6.82 -2.37
C ALA A 461 -6.84 5.59 -2.46
N TYR A 462 -7.35 5.26 -3.64
CA TYR A 462 -8.15 4.04 -3.81
C TYR A 462 -8.05 3.50 -5.22
N VAL A 463 -8.56 2.29 -5.42
CA VAL A 463 -8.57 1.61 -6.70
C VAL A 463 -9.97 1.05 -6.95
N VAL A 464 -10.42 1.12 -8.20
CA VAL A 464 -11.67 0.51 -8.67
C VAL A 464 -11.35 -0.41 -9.83
N ARG A 465 -12.00 -1.57 -9.88
CA ARG A 465 -11.88 -2.46 -11.02
C ARG A 465 -12.85 -2.05 -12.11
N VAL A 466 -12.31 -1.52 -13.20
CA VAL A 466 -13.05 -1.04 -14.35
C VAL A 466 -12.63 -1.82 -15.60
N ASN A 467 -13.59 -2.28 -16.39
CA ASN A 467 -13.34 -3.02 -17.65
C ASN A 467 -12.34 -4.18 -17.52
N GLY A 468 -12.39 -4.89 -16.39
CA GLY A 468 -11.52 -6.03 -16.14
C GLY A 468 -10.13 -5.70 -15.60
N LYS A 469 -9.82 -4.42 -15.33
CA LYS A 469 -8.51 -3.94 -14.87
C LYS A 469 -8.65 -3.09 -13.61
N TRP A 470 -7.61 -3.09 -12.78
CA TRP A 470 -7.51 -2.21 -11.63
C TRP A 470 -7.07 -0.83 -12.07
N GLU A 471 -7.88 0.19 -11.79
CA GLU A 471 -7.55 1.58 -12.08
C GLU A 471 -7.38 2.35 -10.77
N LYS A 472 -6.16 2.87 -10.58
CA LYS A 472 -5.80 3.72 -9.44
C LYS A 472 -6.54 5.05 -9.56
N SER A 473 -6.99 5.59 -8.44
CA SER A 473 -7.62 6.90 -8.35
C SER A 473 -7.11 7.65 -7.13
N TYR A 474 -7.11 8.97 -7.24
CA TYR A 474 -6.73 9.90 -6.18
C TYR A 474 -5.32 9.60 -5.66
N THR A 475 -4.42 9.25 -6.58
CA THR A 475 -3.04 8.82 -6.34
C THR A 475 -2.04 9.92 -6.67
N ILE A 476 -0.97 10.04 -5.86
CA ILE A 476 0.09 11.05 -6.04
C ILE A 476 1.51 10.47 -5.93
N TYR A 477 1.66 9.27 -5.37
CA TYR A 477 2.93 8.55 -5.24
C TYR A 477 2.86 7.19 -5.92
N TRP A 478 4.02 6.64 -6.31
CA TRP A 478 4.11 5.30 -6.92
C TRP A 478 4.01 4.15 -5.90
N GLN A 479 4.24 4.43 -4.61
CA GLN A 479 4.08 3.43 -3.55
C GLN A 479 2.60 3.28 -3.22
N HIS A 480 2.05 2.08 -3.46
CA HIS A 480 0.66 1.78 -3.10
C HIS A 480 0.60 0.53 -2.23
N GLY A 481 0.13 0.71 -0.99
CA GLY A 481 -0.19 -0.36 -0.06
C GLY A 481 -1.70 -0.58 0.01
N MET A 482 -2.19 -1.69 -0.50
CA MET A 482 -3.60 -2.06 -0.43
C MET A 482 -4.01 -2.32 1.03
N HIS A 483 -5.12 -1.72 1.46
CA HIS A 483 -5.65 -1.98 2.82
C HIS A 483 -6.31 -3.36 2.94
N LYS A 484 -6.62 -4.01 1.82
CA LYS A 484 -7.20 -5.36 1.78
C LYS A 484 -6.52 -6.20 0.73
N THR A 485 -5.90 -7.30 1.14
CA THR A 485 -5.34 -8.31 0.23
C THR A 485 -5.64 -9.71 0.73
N PHE A 486 -5.57 -10.69 -0.17
CA PHE A 486 -5.78 -12.10 0.18
C PHE A 486 -4.61 -12.70 0.94
N TRP A 487 -3.38 -12.30 0.63
CA TRP A 487 -2.19 -13.01 1.07
C TRP A 487 -1.40 -12.30 2.17
N GLY A 488 -1.91 -11.19 2.71
CA GLY A 488 -1.26 -10.41 3.76
C GLY A 488 -0.08 -9.57 3.27
N GLU A 489 0.37 -9.74 2.04
CA GLU A 489 1.25 -8.81 1.34
C GLU A 489 0.40 -7.68 0.75
N THR A 490 0.78 -6.43 0.98
CA THR A 490 -0.05 -5.25 0.67
C THR A 490 0.39 -4.50 -0.56
N ASP A 491 1.55 -4.80 -1.13
CA ASP A 491 2.07 -4.06 -2.28
C ASP A 491 1.17 -4.26 -3.53
N TRP A 492 1.15 -3.25 -4.40
CA TRP A 492 0.31 -3.22 -5.62
C TRP A 492 0.45 -4.47 -6.50
N ASP A 493 1.66 -4.99 -6.63
CA ASP A 493 1.95 -6.14 -7.48
C ASP A 493 1.20 -7.41 -7.04
N PHE A 494 0.84 -7.55 -5.76
CA PHE A 494 0.01 -8.66 -5.30
C PHE A 494 -1.45 -8.54 -5.73
N LEU A 495 -1.97 -7.32 -5.92
CA LEU A 495 -3.30 -7.10 -6.48
C LEU A 495 -3.35 -7.55 -7.95
N GLU A 496 -2.33 -7.21 -8.72
CA GLU A 496 -2.20 -7.59 -10.12
C GLU A 496 -1.91 -9.09 -10.27
N LEU A 497 -1.01 -9.63 -9.46
CA LEU A 497 -0.69 -11.05 -9.43
C LEU A 497 -1.94 -11.88 -9.11
N MET A 498 -2.78 -11.45 -8.15
CA MET A 498 -4.07 -12.06 -7.87
C MET A 498 -5.03 -11.99 -9.08
N GLN A 499 -5.17 -10.82 -9.72
CA GLN A 499 -6.03 -10.70 -10.90
C GLN A 499 -5.59 -11.65 -12.02
N GLN A 500 -4.28 -11.74 -12.26
CA GLN A 500 -3.70 -12.53 -13.33
C GLN A 500 -3.79 -14.03 -13.04
N LEU A 501 -3.56 -14.42 -11.79
CA LEU A 501 -3.81 -15.77 -11.31
C LEU A 501 -5.24 -16.22 -11.62
N TYR A 502 -6.25 -15.43 -11.23
CA TYR A 502 -7.64 -15.86 -11.42
C TYR A 502 -8.21 -15.59 -12.82
N SER A 503 -7.55 -14.78 -13.63
CA SER A 503 -7.88 -14.63 -15.05
C SER A 503 -7.55 -15.91 -15.84
N ASP A 504 -6.51 -16.66 -15.44
CA ASP A 504 -6.27 -18.04 -15.91
C ASP A 504 -6.97 -19.07 -15.00
N ARG A 505 -8.29 -18.90 -14.83
CA ARG A 505 -9.13 -19.65 -13.88
C ARG A 505 -8.89 -21.15 -13.90
N PHE A 506 -8.80 -21.77 -15.08
CA PHE A 506 -8.75 -23.22 -15.20
C PHE A 506 -7.37 -23.80 -14.92
N ARG A 507 -6.28 -23.11 -15.26
CA ARG A 507 -4.94 -23.51 -14.80
C ARG A 507 -4.78 -23.33 -13.31
N THR A 508 -5.31 -22.24 -12.78
CA THR A 508 -5.32 -21.98 -11.33
C THR A 508 -6.06 -23.08 -10.59
N LEU A 509 -7.26 -23.45 -11.06
CA LEU A 509 -8.02 -24.55 -10.49
C LEU A 509 -7.30 -25.91 -10.61
N ALA A 510 -6.61 -26.18 -11.72
CA ALA A 510 -5.78 -27.37 -11.88
C ALA A 510 -4.62 -27.40 -10.87
N SER A 511 -3.95 -26.26 -10.66
CA SER A 511 -2.90 -26.10 -9.65
C SER A 511 -3.45 -26.28 -8.23
N ASP A 512 -4.57 -25.65 -7.89
CA ASP A 512 -5.26 -25.79 -6.60
C ASP A 512 -5.63 -27.24 -6.25
N GLN A 513 -6.11 -27.99 -7.24
CA GLN A 513 -6.44 -29.41 -7.07
C GLN A 513 -5.18 -30.26 -6.87
N MET A 514 -4.08 -29.94 -7.57
CA MET A 514 -2.80 -30.59 -7.36
C MET A 514 -2.21 -30.26 -5.98
N LEU A 515 -2.35 -29.02 -5.48
CA LEU A 515 -1.96 -28.64 -4.11
C LEU A 515 -2.77 -29.41 -3.06
N ALA A 516 -4.08 -29.54 -3.26
CA ALA A 516 -4.93 -30.34 -2.38
C ALA A 516 -4.44 -31.80 -2.34
N LEU A 517 -4.13 -32.38 -3.50
CA LEU A 517 -3.58 -33.73 -3.58
C LEU A 517 -2.22 -33.85 -2.88
N ALA A 518 -1.35 -32.84 -3.02
CA ALA A 518 -0.05 -32.80 -2.38
C ALA A 518 -0.16 -32.83 -0.85
N GLU A 519 -1.09 -32.05 -0.27
CA GLU A 519 -1.38 -32.04 1.16
C GLU A 519 -1.87 -33.41 1.65
N LEU A 520 -2.75 -34.05 0.89
CA LEU A 520 -3.23 -35.40 1.20
C LEU A 520 -2.09 -36.42 1.18
N LEU A 521 -1.27 -36.43 0.13
CA LEU A 521 -0.11 -37.31 0.01
C LEU A 521 0.90 -37.07 1.15
N ALA A 522 1.09 -35.81 1.56
CA ALA A 522 1.94 -35.46 2.70
C ALA A 522 1.38 -36.01 4.02
N SER A 523 0.06 -35.92 4.25
CA SER A 523 -0.60 -36.51 5.42
C SER A 523 -0.42 -38.03 5.50
N GLN A 524 -0.40 -38.70 4.34
CA GLN A 524 -0.17 -40.13 4.20
C GLN A 524 1.31 -40.52 4.21
N ARG A 525 2.22 -39.57 4.49
CA ARG A 525 3.68 -39.76 4.50
C ARG A 525 4.24 -40.29 3.17
N LYS A 526 3.57 -40.04 2.04
CA LYS A 526 4.08 -40.31 0.69
C LYS A 526 5.01 -39.19 0.25
N VAL A 527 6.18 -39.10 0.89
CA VAL A 527 7.09 -37.94 0.83
C VAL A 527 7.49 -37.55 -0.60
N THR A 528 7.87 -38.52 -1.43
CA THR A 528 8.31 -38.27 -2.82
C THR A 528 7.14 -37.76 -3.67
N SER A 529 6.00 -38.46 -3.66
CA SER A 529 4.81 -38.06 -4.42
C SER A 529 4.29 -36.69 -3.99
N ALA A 530 4.27 -36.41 -2.69
CA ALA A 530 3.88 -35.10 -2.17
C ALA A 530 4.82 -33.99 -2.63
N ALA A 531 6.14 -34.22 -2.58
CA ALA A 531 7.14 -33.26 -3.08
C ALA A 531 6.96 -32.98 -4.58
N THR A 532 6.70 -34.03 -5.39
CA THR A 532 6.38 -33.91 -6.81
C THR A 532 5.11 -33.10 -7.03
N ALA A 533 4.01 -33.42 -6.33
CA ALA A 533 2.73 -32.73 -6.48
C ALA A 533 2.82 -31.23 -6.13
N PHE A 534 3.48 -30.87 -5.02
CA PHE A 534 3.69 -29.46 -4.66
C PHE A 534 4.50 -28.72 -5.72
N PHE A 535 5.59 -29.33 -6.21
CA PHE A 535 6.42 -28.74 -7.24
C PHE A 535 5.66 -28.57 -8.55
N GLU A 536 4.94 -29.59 -9.00
CA GLU A 536 4.18 -29.53 -10.26
C GLU A 536 3.04 -28.53 -10.20
N ALA A 537 2.41 -28.33 -9.05
CA ALA A 537 1.39 -27.30 -8.88
C ALA A 537 1.93 -25.89 -9.14
N VAL A 538 3.12 -25.55 -8.60
CA VAL A 538 3.75 -24.24 -8.84
C VAL A 538 4.35 -24.12 -10.25
N VAL A 539 4.73 -25.24 -10.88
CA VAL A 539 5.15 -25.24 -12.30
C VAL A 539 3.97 -24.95 -13.23
N VAL A 540 2.78 -25.51 -12.95
CA VAL A 540 1.58 -25.32 -13.77
C VAL A 540 1.03 -23.90 -13.64
N GLN A 541 1.03 -23.34 -12.43
CA GLN A 541 0.61 -21.98 -12.19
C GLN A 541 1.63 -21.25 -11.29
N PRO A 542 2.68 -20.65 -11.88
CA PRO A 542 3.75 -20.03 -11.11
C PRO A 542 3.34 -18.72 -10.44
N LEU A 543 2.20 -18.13 -10.82
CA LEU A 543 1.63 -16.98 -10.13
C LEU A 543 0.81 -17.40 -8.90
N HIS A 544 0.77 -18.70 -8.56
CA HIS A 544 0.00 -19.17 -7.40
C HIS A 544 0.78 -18.93 -6.11
N TRP A 545 0.61 -17.74 -5.52
CA TRP A 545 1.33 -17.33 -4.32
C TRP A 545 1.15 -18.32 -3.15
N GLU A 546 -0.08 -18.75 -2.85
CA GLU A 546 -0.29 -19.75 -1.80
C GLU A 546 0.36 -21.10 -2.13
N GLY A 547 0.39 -21.50 -3.41
CA GLY A 547 1.09 -22.68 -3.86
C GLY A 547 2.58 -22.63 -3.50
N TRP A 548 3.22 -21.49 -3.71
CA TRP A 548 4.60 -21.26 -3.30
C TRP A 548 4.79 -21.32 -1.78
N LEU A 549 3.90 -20.71 -1.00
CA LEU A 549 3.96 -20.77 0.46
C LEU A 549 3.83 -22.20 0.99
N ARG A 550 2.92 -22.99 0.40
CA ARG A 550 2.72 -24.41 0.77
C ARG A 550 3.90 -25.27 0.36
N TYR A 551 4.43 -25.08 -0.86
CA TYR A 551 5.60 -25.81 -1.35
C TYR A 551 6.85 -25.53 -0.52
N THR A 552 7.21 -24.27 -0.32
CA THR A 552 8.37 -23.88 0.50
C THR A 552 8.18 -24.28 1.97
N GLY A 553 6.95 -24.17 2.50
CA GLY A 553 6.59 -24.67 3.82
C GLY A 553 6.77 -26.18 3.96
N TYR A 554 6.44 -26.95 2.92
CA TYR A 554 6.67 -28.39 2.87
C TYR A 554 8.17 -28.73 2.81
N LEU A 555 8.94 -28.06 1.94
CA LEU A 555 10.39 -28.24 1.86
C LEU A 555 11.08 -27.94 3.20
N LYS A 556 10.64 -26.89 3.90
CA LYS A 556 11.17 -26.54 5.23
C LYS A 556 10.91 -27.63 6.28
N LYS A 557 9.77 -28.32 6.19
CA LYS A 557 9.42 -29.40 7.12
C LYS A 557 10.11 -30.73 6.78
N GLN A 558 10.15 -31.11 5.50
CA GLN A 558 10.54 -32.46 5.07
C GLN A 558 11.96 -32.56 4.48
N GLY A 559 12.53 -31.45 3.99
CA GLY A 559 13.85 -31.42 3.38
C GLY A 559 14.63 -30.14 3.66
N PRO A 560 14.72 -29.65 4.91
CA PRO A 560 15.38 -28.38 5.21
C PRO A 560 16.86 -28.36 4.80
N MET A 561 17.53 -29.53 4.79
CA MET A 561 18.94 -29.66 4.41
C MET A 561 19.16 -30.01 2.93
N ASN A 562 18.10 -30.14 2.13
CA ASN A 562 18.22 -30.48 0.71
C ASN A 562 18.56 -29.24 -0.12
N LYS A 563 19.84 -28.87 -0.19
CA LYS A 563 20.33 -27.72 -0.97
C LYS A 563 19.82 -27.76 -2.42
N GLY A 564 19.80 -28.94 -3.05
CA GLY A 564 19.36 -29.11 -4.44
C GLY A 564 17.91 -28.71 -4.66
N LYS A 565 16.99 -29.13 -3.78
CA LYS A 565 15.57 -28.77 -3.87
C LYS A 565 15.31 -27.29 -3.59
N TRP A 566 16.03 -26.69 -2.64
CA TRP A 566 15.95 -25.25 -2.40
C TRP A 566 16.51 -24.44 -3.56
N ARG A 567 17.58 -24.93 -4.20
CA ARG A 567 18.16 -24.33 -5.41
C ARG A 567 17.19 -24.42 -6.59
N GLU A 568 16.54 -25.56 -6.77
CA GLU A 568 15.49 -25.75 -7.78
C GLU A 568 14.32 -24.77 -7.56
N ALA A 569 13.86 -24.59 -6.32
CA ALA A 569 12.82 -23.60 -5.99
C ALA A 569 13.26 -22.15 -6.29
N HIS A 570 14.51 -21.80 -5.97
CA HIS A 570 15.10 -20.50 -6.33
C HIS A 570 15.08 -20.27 -7.84
N ASP A 571 15.67 -21.20 -8.60
CA ASP A 571 15.82 -21.06 -10.05
C ASP A 571 14.44 -21.04 -10.74
N LEU A 572 13.48 -21.82 -10.25
CA LEU A 572 12.10 -21.83 -10.72
C LEU A 572 11.39 -20.48 -10.51
N ALA A 573 11.50 -19.89 -9.31
CA ALA A 573 10.89 -18.61 -8.96
C ALA A 573 11.51 -17.44 -9.76
N VAL A 574 12.83 -17.42 -9.91
CA VAL A 574 13.54 -16.45 -10.75
C VAL A 574 13.04 -16.57 -12.19
N ALA A 575 13.01 -17.78 -12.74
CA ALA A 575 12.64 -18.01 -14.12
C ALA A 575 11.12 -17.90 -14.40
N THR A 576 10.24 -17.67 -13.42
CA THR A 576 8.80 -17.43 -13.73
C THR A 576 8.24 -16.13 -13.24
N MET A 577 8.68 -15.66 -12.08
CA MET A 577 8.09 -14.49 -11.47
C MET A 577 8.97 -13.26 -11.68
N ALA A 578 10.31 -13.42 -11.73
CA ALA A 578 11.24 -12.29 -11.71
C ALA A 578 11.33 -11.48 -13.02
N GLU A 579 10.67 -11.91 -14.11
CA GLU A 579 10.56 -11.13 -15.36
C GLU A 579 9.39 -10.13 -15.35
N THR A 580 8.37 -10.35 -14.51
CA THR A 580 7.12 -9.56 -14.57
C THR A 580 6.65 -9.08 -13.19
N TYR A 581 6.76 -9.94 -12.18
CA TYR A 581 6.35 -9.68 -10.80
C TYR A 581 7.59 -9.64 -9.91
N HIS A 582 8.43 -8.64 -10.16
CA HIS A 582 9.75 -8.51 -9.56
C HIS A 582 9.69 -8.47 -8.03
N ASN A 583 8.79 -7.65 -7.48
CA ASN A 583 8.62 -7.51 -6.03
C ASN A 583 8.08 -8.79 -5.39
N ALA A 584 7.03 -9.40 -5.93
CA ALA A 584 6.52 -10.69 -5.44
C ALA A 584 7.60 -11.78 -5.45
N SER A 585 8.39 -11.88 -6.52
CA SER A 585 9.52 -12.81 -6.60
C SER A 585 10.60 -12.49 -5.56
N ALA A 586 10.97 -11.22 -5.41
CA ALA A 586 11.91 -10.76 -4.39
C ALA A 586 11.44 -11.11 -2.96
N ILE A 587 10.16 -10.92 -2.67
CA ILE A 587 9.54 -11.25 -1.38
C ILE A 587 9.54 -12.76 -1.16
N LEU A 588 9.17 -13.56 -2.18
CA LEU A 588 9.21 -15.02 -2.12
C LEU A 588 10.62 -15.50 -1.76
N LEU A 589 11.61 -15.02 -2.51
CA LEU A 589 13.00 -15.39 -2.34
C LEU A 589 13.50 -14.97 -0.95
N ARG A 590 13.30 -13.70 -0.57
CA ARG A 590 13.76 -13.13 0.70
C ARG A 590 13.12 -13.77 1.92
N LYS A 591 11.80 -13.98 1.94
CA LYS A 591 11.07 -14.44 3.13
C LYS A 591 11.02 -15.97 3.25
N TYR A 592 11.02 -16.70 2.13
CA TYR A 592 10.68 -18.14 2.16
C TYR A 592 11.77 -19.06 1.58
N VAL A 593 12.64 -18.59 0.68
CA VAL A 593 13.68 -19.43 0.06
C VAL A 593 15.06 -19.20 0.68
N TYR A 594 15.55 -17.96 0.64
CA TYR A 594 16.87 -17.58 1.10
C TYR A 594 17.16 -17.87 2.58
N PRO A 595 16.21 -17.75 3.54
CA PRO A 595 16.47 -18.09 4.93
C PRO A 595 16.91 -19.55 5.15
N THR A 596 16.61 -20.45 4.20
CA THR A 596 17.06 -21.85 4.25
C THR A 596 18.15 -22.14 3.22
N LEU A 597 18.08 -21.58 2.01
CA LEU A 597 19.06 -21.85 0.95
C LEU A 597 20.44 -21.21 1.22
N LEU A 598 20.49 -19.97 1.72
CA LEU A 598 21.76 -19.25 1.87
C LEU A 598 22.67 -19.86 2.95
N PRO A 599 22.16 -20.32 4.11
CA PRO A 599 22.98 -21.08 5.07
C PRO A 599 23.59 -22.37 4.50
N LEU A 600 22.97 -22.97 3.47
CA LEU A 600 23.47 -24.16 2.78
C LEU A 600 24.45 -23.81 1.63
N THR A 601 24.69 -22.52 1.39
CA THR A 601 25.49 -22.02 0.27
C THR A 601 26.70 -21.25 0.79
N GLU A 602 27.75 -22.00 1.15
CA GLU A 602 28.96 -21.44 1.77
C GLU A 602 29.70 -20.47 0.83
N ASP A 603 29.86 -20.83 -0.45
CA ASP A 603 30.62 -20.05 -1.43
C ASP A 603 29.97 -18.67 -1.69
N PRO A 604 30.65 -17.56 -1.33
CA PRO A 604 30.18 -16.21 -1.61
C PRO A 604 29.98 -15.94 -3.10
N LYS A 605 30.76 -16.58 -3.99
CA LYS A 605 30.61 -16.43 -5.44
C LYS A 605 29.34 -17.11 -5.94
N GLU A 606 29.01 -18.28 -5.40
CA GLU A 606 27.74 -18.95 -5.69
C GLU A 606 26.57 -18.07 -5.27
N ARG A 607 26.58 -17.50 -4.05
CA ARG A 607 25.55 -16.56 -3.57
C ARG A 607 25.40 -15.35 -4.49
N THR A 608 26.52 -14.71 -4.85
CA THR A 608 26.53 -13.56 -5.77
C THR A 608 25.92 -13.92 -7.13
N LYS A 609 26.20 -15.11 -7.68
CA LYS A 609 25.60 -15.57 -8.94
C LYS A 609 24.09 -15.76 -8.84
N MET A 610 23.57 -16.28 -7.72
CA MET A 610 22.11 -16.44 -7.56
C MET A 610 21.41 -15.09 -7.47
N PHE A 611 21.99 -14.13 -6.72
CA PHE A 611 21.45 -12.77 -6.64
C PHE A 611 21.50 -12.05 -7.99
N ALA A 612 22.59 -12.21 -8.74
CA ALA A 612 22.69 -11.67 -10.10
C ALA A 612 21.64 -12.27 -11.04
N ALA A 613 21.41 -13.58 -10.99
CA ALA A 613 20.44 -14.25 -11.84
C ALA A 613 19.01 -13.69 -11.68
N PHE A 614 18.63 -13.25 -10.47
CA PHE A 614 17.38 -12.53 -10.25
C PHE A 614 17.36 -11.20 -11.02
N PHE A 615 18.35 -10.32 -10.79
CA PHE A 615 18.39 -9.01 -11.42
C PHE A 615 18.63 -9.08 -12.94
N ASP A 616 19.21 -10.15 -13.45
CA ASP A 616 19.34 -10.39 -14.88
C ASP A 616 17.97 -10.62 -15.55
N GLN A 617 16.93 -11.01 -14.82
CA GLN A 617 15.55 -11.11 -15.36
C GLN A 617 14.78 -9.79 -15.29
N CYS A 618 15.14 -8.87 -14.39
CA CYS A 618 14.38 -7.63 -14.18
C CYS A 618 14.85 -6.52 -15.13
N GLU A 619 14.34 -6.43 -16.35
CA GLU A 619 14.77 -5.41 -17.34
C GLU A 619 14.33 -3.97 -16.96
N ASP A 620 13.12 -3.83 -16.46
CA ASP A 620 12.49 -2.58 -16.02
C ASP A 620 11.80 -2.80 -14.66
N PHE A 621 10.92 -1.90 -14.22
CA PHE A 621 10.15 -2.10 -12.98
C PHE A 621 9.09 -3.21 -13.04
N GLY A 622 8.84 -3.83 -14.19
CA GLY A 622 7.83 -4.86 -14.37
C GLY A 622 6.43 -4.26 -14.34
N THR A 623 5.54 -4.89 -13.58
CA THR A 623 4.13 -4.47 -13.45
C THR A 623 3.94 -3.19 -12.65
N ASN A 624 4.80 -2.91 -11.67
CA ASN A 624 4.77 -1.67 -10.89
C ASN A 624 6.14 -1.36 -10.30
N ARG A 625 6.43 -0.07 -10.12
CA ARG A 625 7.64 0.34 -9.38
C ARG A 625 7.64 -0.25 -7.97
N TRP A 626 8.82 -0.70 -7.52
CA TRP A 626 8.98 -1.34 -6.21
C TRP A 626 10.30 -0.94 -5.53
N ASP A 627 10.36 -1.08 -4.21
CA ASP A 627 11.57 -0.76 -3.44
C ASP A 627 12.55 -1.94 -3.45
N VAL A 628 13.65 -1.79 -4.18
CA VAL A 628 14.72 -2.80 -4.29
C VAL A 628 15.62 -2.87 -3.05
N ALA A 629 15.69 -1.80 -2.24
CA ALA A 629 16.65 -1.69 -1.15
C ALA A 629 16.51 -2.78 -0.07
N PRO A 630 15.30 -3.19 0.36
CA PRO A 630 15.14 -4.28 1.32
C PRO A 630 15.71 -5.62 0.85
N LEU A 631 15.61 -5.94 -0.45
CA LEU A 631 16.22 -7.16 -1.01
C LEU A 631 17.75 -7.03 -1.00
N LEU A 632 18.27 -5.91 -1.51
CA LEU A 632 19.70 -5.65 -1.61
C LEU A 632 20.39 -5.64 -0.24
N ASN A 633 19.77 -5.04 0.78
CA ASN A 633 20.27 -5.04 2.15
C ASN A 633 20.35 -6.47 2.70
N MET A 634 19.29 -7.26 2.56
CA MET A 634 19.31 -8.66 3.01
C MET A 634 20.39 -9.48 2.29
N GLN A 635 20.55 -9.29 0.98
CA GLN A 635 21.61 -9.96 0.22
C GLN A 635 23.01 -9.55 0.71
N MET A 636 23.21 -8.25 0.98
CA MET A 636 24.46 -7.71 1.53
C MET A 636 24.80 -8.31 2.89
N ASP A 637 23.80 -8.43 3.77
CA ASP A 637 23.96 -8.94 5.14
C ASP A 637 24.42 -10.40 5.19
N THR A 638 24.33 -11.12 4.06
CA THR A 638 24.81 -12.49 3.98
C THR A 638 26.34 -12.56 3.95
N PHE A 639 27.03 -11.48 3.57
CA PHE A 639 28.48 -11.45 3.45
C PHE A 639 29.15 -10.96 4.74
N SER A 640 30.16 -11.70 5.18
CA SER A 640 30.79 -11.49 6.49
C SER A 640 32.00 -10.56 6.43
N THR A 641 32.58 -10.35 5.23
CA THR A 641 33.77 -9.51 5.04
C THR A 641 33.49 -8.35 4.09
N ASP A 642 34.16 -7.21 4.31
CA ASP A 642 33.96 -6.04 3.47
C ASP A 642 34.42 -6.28 2.02
N LYS A 643 35.43 -7.12 1.82
CA LYS A 643 35.87 -7.54 0.48
C LYS A 643 34.77 -8.29 -0.28
N GLU A 644 34.04 -9.19 0.38
CA GLU A 644 32.90 -9.89 -0.23
C GLU A 644 31.75 -8.93 -0.51
N ARG A 645 31.45 -8.03 0.43
CA ARG A 645 30.42 -6.99 0.27
C ARG A 645 30.71 -6.07 -0.92
N ILE A 646 31.96 -5.60 -1.06
CA ILE A 646 32.41 -4.83 -2.24
C ILE A 646 32.25 -5.64 -3.52
N SER A 647 32.64 -6.92 -3.50
CA SER A 647 32.52 -7.78 -4.68
C SER A 647 31.06 -7.98 -5.10
N PHE A 648 30.16 -8.14 -4.13
CA PHE A 648 28.72 -8.22 -4.37
C PHE A 648 28.17 -6.89 -4.90
N MET A 649 28.44 -5.76 -4.23
CA MET A 649 28.07 -4.43 -4.71
C MET A 649 28.52 -4.22 -6.14
N LYS A 650 29.75 -4.62 -6.46
CA LYS A 650 30.32 -4.50 -7.80
C LYS A 650 29.51 -5.24 -8.86
N ALA A 651 29.14 -6.49 -8.57
CA ALA A 651 28.33 -7.28 -9.48
C ALA A 651 26.93 -6.67 -9.63
N THR A 652 26.28 -6.35 -8.51
CA THR A 652 24.89 -5.88 -8.48
C THR A 652 24.72 -4.50 -9.08
N LEU A 653 25.57 -3.53 -8.73
CA LEU A 653 25.52 -2.19 -9.31
C LEU A 653 25.84 -2.20 -10.80
N LYS A 654 26.77 -3.04 -11.25
CA LYS A 654 27.03 -3.18 -12.69
C LYS A 654 25.77 -3.64 -13.45
N THR A 655 25.03 -4.62 -12.91
CA THR A 655 23.78 -5.07 -13.52
C THR A 655 22.70 -3.99 -13.43
N LEU A 656 22.38 -3.49 -12.24
CA LEU A 656 21.28 -2.55 -12.03
C LEU A 656 21.51 -1.19 -12.69
N MET A 657 22.73 -0.67 -12.67
CA MET A 657 23.03 0.63 -13.30
C MET A 657 23.06 0.57 -14.83
N SER A 658 23.14 -0.63 -15.41
CA SER A 658 22.94 -0.80 -16.85
C SER A 658 21.47 -0.69 -17.27
N LYS A 659 20.55 -0.67 -16.31
CA LYS A 659 19.10 -0.62 -16.50
C LYS A 659 18.58 0.77 -16.09
N PRO A 660 18.05 1.57 -17.03
CA PRO A 660 17.68 2.96 -16.77
C PRO A 660 16.78 3.15 -15.53
N ASP A 661 15.78 2.30 -15.37
CA ASP A 661 14.80 2.37 -14.27
C ASP A 661 15.43 2.12 -12.89
N TYR A 662 16.38 1.19 -12.79
CA TYR A 662 17.01 0.82 -11.52
C TYR A 662 18.25 1.64 -11.18
N ALA A 663 18.86 2.32 -12.16
CA ALA A 663 20.13 3.01 -11.96
C ALA A 663 20.11 4.02 -10.80
N SER A 664 19.04 4.81 -10.71
CA SER A 664 18.82 5.78 -9.64
C SER A 664 18.68 5.11 -8.27
N SER A 665 17.85 4.07 -8.18
CA SER A 665 17.56 3.35 -6.93
C SER A 665 18.78 2.57 -6.43
N ALA A 666 19.53 1.92 -7.34
CA ALA A 666 20.75 1.19 -7.03
C ALA A 666 21.86 2.12 -6.53
N LEU A 667 22.01 3.30 -7.16
CA LEU A 667 22.97 4.31 -6.73
C LEU A 667 22.62 4.89 -5.36
N ALA A 668 21.34 5.20 -5.12
CA ALA A 668 20.85 5.68 -3.83
C ALA A 668 21.14 4.66 -2.72
N TRP A 669 20.78 3.39 -2.94
CA TRP A 669 21.05 2.29 -2.02
C TRP A 669 22.54 2.17 -1.69
N GLY A 670 23.40 2.18 -2.71
CA GLY A 670 24.85 2.06 -2.51
C GLY A 670 25.43 3.25 -1.72
N LEU A 671 24.98 4.47 -1.99
CA LEU A 671 25.41 5.66 -1.26
C LEU A 671 24.96 5.64 0.21
N ASP A 672 23.75 5.19 0.49
CA ASP A 672 23.27 5.04 1.86
C ASP A 672 24.03 3.97 2.63
N TYR A 673 24.33 2.84 1.98
CA TYR A 673 25.17 1.80 2.58
C TYR A 673 26.54 2.36 2.98
N ILE A 674 27.20 3.08 2.08
CA ILE A 674 28.50 3.71 2.36
C ILE A 674 28.39 4.80 3.43
N GLY A 675 27.33 5.61 3.39
CA GLY A 675 27.07 6.64 4.39
C GLY A 675 26.78 6.07 5.79
N SER A 676 26.33 4.82 5.89
CA SER A 676 26.09 4.12 7.16
C SER A 676 27.33 3.47 7.77
N GLN A 677 28.45 3.40 7.03
CA GLN A 677 29.68 2.82 7.55
C GLN A 677 30.35 3.76 8.57
N PRO A 678 30.97 3.22 9.64
CA PRO A 678 31.72 4.02 10.60
C PRO A 678 32.89 4.72 9.89
N LYS A 679 33.21 5.97 10.27
CA LYS A 679 34.32 6.73 9.67
C LYS A 679 35.68 6.21 10.17
N THR A 680 36.22 5.22 9.49
CA THR A 680 37.57 4.64 9.67
C THR A 680 38.35 4.72 8.36
N ASP A 681 39.69 4.61 8.41
CA ASP A 681 40.53 4.59 7.19
C ASP A 681 40.08 3.49 6.20
N GLU A 682 39.70 2.31 6.71
CA GLU A 682 39.17 1.19 5.92
C GLU A 682 37.83 1.55 5.25
N SER A 683 36.95 2.27 5.95
CA SER A 683 35.68 2.75 5.40
C SER A 683 35.89 3.82 4.32
N GLU A 684 36.94 4.64 4.44
CA GLU A 684 37.27 5.67 3.46
C GLU A 684 37.83 5.04 2.17
N GLU A 685 38.65 4.00 2.30
CA GLU A 685 39.08 3.18 1.16
C GLU A 685 37.90 2.51 0.46
N LEU A 686 37.00 1.90 1.23
CA LEU A 686 35.73 1.34 0.74
C LEU A 686 34.88 2.39 0.00
N ASN A 687 34.80 3.61 0.53
CA ASN A 687 34.09 4.75 -0.06
C ASN A 687 34.70 5.11 -1.43
N GLU A 688 36.02 5.24 -1.51
CA GLU A 688 36.73 5.53 -2.76
C GLU A 688 36.60 4.41 -3.79
N ASP A 689 36.63 3.15 -3.38
CA ASP A 689 36.44 2.00 -4.26
C ASP A 689 34.99 1.90 -4.78
N PHE A 690 34.00 2.18 -3.93
CA PHE A 690 32.61 2.33 -4.36
C PHE A 690 32.46 3.45 -5.39
N TYR A 691 33.12 4.60 -5.21
CA TYR A 691 33.05 5.67 -6.20
C TYR A 691 33.70 5.32 -7.53
N LYS A 692 34.90 4.72 -7.51
CA LYS A 692 35.55 4.22 -8.74
C LYS A 692 34.63 3.25 -9.46
N LEU A 693 33.92 2.42 -8.70
CA LEU A 693 32.93 1.50 -9.23
C LEU A 693 31.76 2.22 -9.90
N VAL A 694 31.08 3.14 -9.21
CA VAL A 694 29.96 3.93 -9.75
C VAL A 694 30.38 4.64 -11.03
N ILE A 695 31.54 5.31 -11.02
CA ILE A 695 32.09 5.97 -12.21
C ILE A 695 32.32 4.97 -13.35
N SER A 696 32.87 3.79 -13.05
CA SER A 696 33.11 2.76 -14.05
C SER A 696 31.83 2.16 -14.63
N ALA A 697 30.78 2.01 -13.81
CA ALA A 697 29.48 1.49 -14.23
C ALA A 697 28.74 2.50 -15.13
N LEU A 698 28.83 3.79 -14.80
CA LEU A 698 28.20 4.87 -15.56
C LEU A 698 28.91 5.15 -16.89
N SER A 699 30.22 4.94 -17.00
CA SER A 699 30.99 5.38 -18.16
C SER A 699 30.72 4.60 -19.47
N ARG A 700 29.90 3.53 -19.46
CA ARG A 700 29.54 2.60 -20.58
C ARG A 700 30.68 2.11 -21.50
N THR A 701 31.92 2.52 -21.27
CA THR A 701 33.08 2.25 -22.10
C THR A 701 34.09 1.44 -21.29
N ARG A 702 34.59 0.35 -21.88
CA ARG A 702 35.69 -0.48 -21.34
C ARG A 702 37.04 0.26 -21.26
N ALA A 703 37.06 1.59 -21.38
CA ALA A 703 38.28 2.35 -21.42
C ALA A 703 38.71 2.73 -20.00
N THR A 704 39.92 2.33 -19.66
CA THR A 704 40.75 2.76 -18.54
C THR A 704 40.46 4.20 -18.12
N GLY A 705 40.15 4.40 -16.83
CA GLY A 705 39.60 5.63 -16.28
C GLY A 705 40.21 6.90 -16.87
N LYS A 706 39.38 7.70 -17.56
CA LYS A 706 39.70 9.08 -17.96
C LYS A 706 38.56 9.91 -18.56
N ASN A 707 37.30 9.46 -18.58
CA ASN A 707 36.21 10.28 -19.13
C ASN A 707 35.26 10.81 -18.03
N LYS A 708 35.75 11.81 -17.28
CA LYS A 708 34.99 12.48 -16.22
C LYS A 708 33.67 13.10 -16.73
N ASP A 709 33.65 13.53 -17.99
CA ASP A 709 32.48 14.15 -18.61
C ASP A 709 31.36 13.14 -18.88
N ALA A 710 31.69 11.92 -19.31
CA ALA A 710 30.72 10.85 -19.47
C ALA A 710 30.09 10.40 -18.15
N ALA A 711 30.89 10.36 -17.07
CA ALA A 711 30.41 10.07 -15.73
C ALA A 711 29.49 11.18 -15.19
N TRP A 712 29.84 12.44 -15.43
CA TRP A 712 28.98 13.59 -15.12
C TRP A 712 27.64 13.53 -15.86
N ALA A 713 27.67 13.32 -17.18
CA ALA A 713 26.47 13.21 -18.01
C ALA A 713 25.54 12.10 -17.53
N SER A 714 26.09 10.95 -17.16
CA SER A 714 25.32 9.81 -16.68
C SER A 714 24.73 10.03 -15.28
N LEU A 715 25.44 10.73 -14.38
CA LEU A 715 24.88 11.17 -13.10
C LEU A 715 23.76 12.19 -13.30
N GLY A 716 23.91 13.09 -14.28
CA GLY A 716 22.85 14.01 -14.72
C GLY A 716 21.60 13.24 -15.13
N GLU A 717 21.74 12.29 -16.06
CA GLU A 717 20.62 11.47 -16.53
C GLU A 717 19.93 10.74 -15.36
N ALA A 718 20.71 10.12 -14.46
CA ALA A 718 20.16 9.44 -13.28
C ALA A 718 19.43 10.42 -12.33
N MET A 719 19.91 11.65 -12.20
CA MET A 719 19.23 12.69 -11.40
C MET A 719 17.92 13.14 -12.04
N ALA A 720 17.90 13.37 -13.36
CA ALA A 720 16.70 13.72 -14.10
C ALA A 720 15.64 12.63 -13.96
N THR A 721 16.01 11.36 -14.18
CA THR A 721 15.13 10.20 -13.97
C THR A 721 14.63 10.11 -12.52
N SER A 722 15.48 10.42 -11.53
CA SER A 722 15.05 10.46 -10.12
C SER A 722 14.00 11.55 -9.86
N ALA A 723 14.15 12.72 -10.48
CA ALA A 723 13.20 13.82 -10.38
C ALA A 723 11.87 13.49 -11.08
N ASP A 724 11.92 12.92 -12.29
CA ASP A 724 10.74 12.46 -13.05
C ASP A 724 9.96 11.41 -12.24
N ASN A 725 10.68 10.50 -11.59
CA ASN A 725 10.13 9.44 -10.77
C ASN A 725 9.75 9.88 -9.33
N LYS A 726 9.84 11.17 -9.00
CA LYS A 726 9.60 11.73 -7.64
C LYS A 726 10.39 11.00 -6.54
N ASP A 727 11.58 10.50 -6.86
CA ASP A 727 12.46 9.81 -5.91
C ASP A 727 13.38 10.80 -5.22
N ARG A 728 12.86 11.45 -4.18
CA ARG A 728 13.62 12.43 -3.37
C ARG A 728 14.91 11.83 -2.81
N ARG A 729 14.89 10.57 -2.40
CA ARG A 729 16.04 9.91 -1.78
C ARG A 729 17.16 9.73 -2.79
N ALA A 730 16.86 9.20 -3.97
CA ALA A 730 17.83 9.07 -5.05
C ALA A 730 18.31 10.43 -5.54
N PHE A 731 17.40 11.39 -5.74
CA PHE A 731 17.75 12.76 -6.14
C PHE A 731 18.77 13.40 -5.19
N GLN A 732 18.53 13.31 -3.87
CA GLN A 732 19.41 13.83 -2.84
C GLN A 732 20.76 13.09 -2.78
N ALA A 733 20.75 11.76 -2.89
CA ALA A 733 21.96 10.96 -2.86
C ALA A 733 22.89 11.27 -4.06
N ILE A 734 22.33 11.30 -5.27
CA ILE A 734 23.06 11.61 -6.51
C ILE A 734 23.65 13.02 -6.45
N GLY A 735 22.91 14.00 -5.93
CA GLY A 735 23.39 15.38 -5.80
C GLY A 735 24.56 15.54 -4.85
N LYS A 736 24.50 14.89 -3.67
CA LYS A 736 25.62 14.86 -2.73
C LYS A 736 26.87 14.22 -3.35
N LEU A 737 26.70 13.13 -4.08
CA LEU A 737 27.78 12.46 -4.82
C LEU A 737 28.40 13.39 -5.87
N ALA A 738 27.55 13.99 -6.71
CA ALA A 738 27.97 14.91 -7.76
C ALA A 738 28.77 16.08 -7.18
N LEU A 739 28.31 16.69 -6.10
CA LEU A 739 29.03 17.77 -5.42
C LEU A 739 30.38 17.30 -4.89
N ARG A 740 30.46 16.11 -4.27
CA ARG A 740 31.71 15.59 -3.70
C ARG A 740 32.78 15.33 -4.76
N LYS A 741 32.41 14.79 -5.93
CA LYS A 741 33.37 14.37 -6.98
C LYS A 741 33.58 15.40 -8.09
N PHE A 742 32.58 16.21 -8.35
CA PHE A 742 32.56 17.19 -9.45
C PHE A 742 32.26 18.60 -8.93
N ARG A 743 32.75 18.94 -7.74
CA ARG A 743 32.57 20.27 -7.12
C ARG A 743 32.88 21.44 -8.05
N HIS A 744 33.84 21.27 -8.95
CA HIS A 744 34.25 22.29 -9.93
C HIS A 744 33.20 22.56 -11.02
N ASN A 745 32.26 21.65 -11.25
CA ASN A 745 31.16 21.83 -12.19
C ASN A 745 30.00 22.63 -11.60
N PHE A 746 29.87 22.65 -10.26
CA PHE A 746 28.84 23.44 -9.61
C PHE A 746 29.25 24.93 -9.65
N PRO A 747 28.36 25.82 -10.11
CA PRO A 747 28.61 27.25 -10.02
C PRO A 747 28.76 27.65 -8.56
N ARG A 748 29.42 28.78 -8.28
CA ARG A 748 29.37 29.39 -6.94
C ARG A 748 28.25 30.42 -6.94
N ASN A 749 27.27 30.25 -6.05
CA ASN A 749 26.28 31.29 -5.83
C ASN A 749 26.94 32.54 -5.23
N ARG A 750 26.87 33.68 -5.95
CA ARG A 750 27.44 34.97 -5.54
C ARG A 750 26.36 35.99 -5.15
N PHE A 751 25.08 35.64 -5.26
CA PHE A 751 23.99 36.56 -5.00
C PHE A 751 23.91 36.87 -3.50
N ARG A 752 23.81 38.17 -3.19
CA ARG A 752 23.44 38.65 -1.86
C ARG A 752 21.97 39.03 -1.86
N PHE A 753 21.21 38.46 -0.94
CA PHE A 753 19.77 38.69 -0.84
C PHE A 753 19.31 38.66 0.62
N ARG A 754 18.18 39.30 0.90
CA ARG A 754 17.53 39.26 2.21
C ARG A 754 16.74 37.95 2.33
N ALA A 755 17.01 37.14 3.35
CA ALA A 755 16.25 35.92 3.61
C ALA A 755 14.79 36.21 3.98
N VAL A 756 13.98 35.17 3.95
CA VAL A 756 12.66 35.15 4.59
C VAL A 756 12.82 34.50 5.96
N SER A 757 11.99 34.86 6.93
CA SER A 757 12.02 34.26 8.28
C SER A 757 11.85 32.74 8.22
N GLY A 758 12.56 31.99 9.08
CA GLY A 758 12.46 30.53 9.18
C GLY A 758 13.71 29.80 8.65
N LYS A 759 13.69 28.46 8.71
CA LYS A 759 14.80 27.62 8.21
C LYS A 759 14.58 27.28 6.75
N VAL A 760 15.66 27.07 5.99
CA VAL A 760 15.57 26.60 4.60
C VAL A 760 15.14 25.14 4.60
N VAL A 761 13.87 24.90 4.30
CA VAL A 761 13.25 23.55 4.27
C VAL A 761 13.38 22.86 2.91
N SER A 762 13.73 23.61 1.85
CA SER A 762 13.92 23.04 0.51
C SER A 762 15.23 22.27 0.33
N SER A 763 16.20 22.40 1.24
CA SER A 763 17.55 21.81 1.11
C SER A 763 17.55 20.28 1.06
N THR A 764 16.57 19.62 1.66
CA THR A 764 16.38 18.16 1.62
C THR A 764 15.27 17.72 0.66
N GLY A 765 14.70 18.65 -0.09
CA GLY A 765 13.57 18.43 -1.00
C GLY A 765 13.95 17.87 -2.37
N LEU A 766 12.99 17.79 -3.26
CA LEU A 766 13.15 17.42 -4.66
C LEU A 766 12.58 18.57 -5.51
N ILE A 767 13.28 18.96 -6.57
CA ILE A 767 12.89 20.04 -7.45
C ILE A 767 12.57 19.51 -8.85
N GLN A 768 11.47 19.98 -9.44
CA GLN A 768 10.99 19.58 -10.76
C GLN A 768 10.78 20.82 -11.63
N THR A 769 11.08 20.68 -12.94
CA THR A 769 10.68 21.69 -13.92
C THR A 769 9.33 21.30 -14.50
N ALA A 770 8.53 22.26 -14.93
CA ALA A 770 7.30 21.98 -15.66
C ALA A 770 7.54 21.45 -17.09
N THR A 771 8.77 21.51 -17.62
CA THR A 771 9.07 21.12 -19.01
C THR A 771 9.80 19.81 -19.18
N THR A 772 9.63 19.20 -20.35
CA THR A 772 10.48 18.07 -20.76
C THR A 772 11.91 18.56 -21.06
N LEU A 773 12.90 17.97 -20.39
CA LEU A 773 14.32 18.29 -20.56
C LEU A 773 14.85 17.67 -21.86
N THR A 774 15.71 18.40 -22.60
CA THR A 774 16.48 17.84 -23.72
C THR A 774 17.56 16.88 -23.20
N GLU A 775 18.10 16.01 -24.06
CA GLU A 775 19.20 15.09 -23.71
C GLU A 775 20.41 15.83 -23.10
N GLU A 776 20.78 16.99 -23.64
CA GLU A 776 21.85 17.83 -23.11
C GLU A 776 21.51 18.40 -21.72
N GLN A 777 20.27 18.82 -21.51
CA GLN A 777 19.81 19.33 -20.21
C GLN A 777 19.75 18.22 -19.16
N ARG A 778 19.32 17.01 -19.54
CA ARG A 778 19.33 15.83 -18.67
C ARG A 778 20.76 15.47 -18.27
N ALA A 779 21.72 15.52 -19.20
CA ALA A 779 23.14 15.31 -18.90
C ALA A 779 23.72 16.31 -17.88
N GLN A 780 23.13 17.51 -17.77
CA GLN A 780 23.55 18.54 -16.81
C GLN A 780 22.69 18.58 -15.54
N ALA A 781 21.71 17.67 -15.39
CA ALA A 781 20.72 17.77 -14.33
C ALA A 781 21.29 17.64 -12.91
N CYS A 782 22.54 17.19 -12.73
CA CYS A 782 23.27 17.30 -11.46
C CYS A 782 23.25 18.72 -10.87
N LEU A 783 23.20 19.74 -11.72
CA LEU A 783 23.10 21.14 -11.31
C LEU A 783 21.73 21.51 -10.74
N HIS A 784 20.68 20.73 -11.01
CA HIS A 784 19.33 20.96 -10.49
C HIS A 784 19.30 20.78 -8.97
N TRP A 785 19.99 19.76 -8.44
CA TRP A 785 20.14 19.60 -6.99
C TRP A 785 20.81 20.83 -6.36
N GLY A 786 21.80 21.42 -7.04
CA GLY A 786 22.49 22.63 -6.60
C GLY A 786 21.58 23.85 -6.42
N VAL A 787 20.44 23.91 -7.13
CA VAL A 787 19.45 24.99 -7.00
C VAL A 787 18.85 25.02 -5.60
N LEU A 788 18.77 23.88 -4.92
CA LEU A 788 18.28 23.79 -3.54
C LEU A 788 19.36 24.07 -2.49
N GLN A 789 20.61 24.27 -2.91
CA GLN A 789 21.79 24.34 -2.04
C GLN A 789 22.48 25.70 -2.09
N ARG A 790 23.29 26.02 -1.07
CA ARG A 790 24.13 27.23 -1.08
C ARG A 790 25.18 27.23 -2.17
N THR A 791 25.65 26.04 -2.54
CA THR A 791 26.66 25.91 -3.59
C THR A 791 26.19 26.64 -4.83
N GLY A 792 24.89 26.60 -5.11
CA GLY A 792 24.29 27.13 -6.32
C GLY A 792 24.15 26.03 -7.35
N GLY A 793 23.21 26.23 -8.26
CA GLY A 793 22.92 25.30 -9.33
C GLY A 793 22.52 26.03 -10.59
N ARG A 794 21.97 25.27 -11.52
CA ARG A 794 21.36 25.79 -12.73
C ARG A 794 20.31 24.79 -13.17
N MET A 795 19.11 25.27 -13.43
CA MET A 795 17.99 24.47 -13.89
C MET A 795 17.24 25.24 -14.96
N PRO A 796 16.91 24.60 -16.10
CA PRO A 796 16.11 25.23 -17.12
C PRO A 796 14.80 25.73 -16.53
N GLY A 797 14.60 27.03 -16.61
CA GLY A 797 13.42 27.66 -16.04
C GLY A 797 12.28 27.71 -17.03
N LYS A 798 12.13 26.79 -17.99
CA LYS A 798 10.98 26.85 -18.92
C LYS A 798 9.69 26.48 -18.17
N PHE A 799 8.60 27.21 -18.42
CA PHE A 799 7.29 26.97 -17.82
C PHE A 799 6.38 26.37 -18.91
N GLU A 800 5.76 25.23 -18.64
CA GLU A 800 4.68 24.67 -19.44
C GLU A 800 3.38 24.90 -18.63
N GLY A 801 2.55 25.85 -19.07
CA GLY A 801 1.40 26.31 -18.30
C GLY A 801 1.76 27.37 -17.25
N ASP A 802 1.03 27.39 -16.12
CA ASP A 802 1.19 28.44 -15.11
C ASP A 802 2.36 28.23 -14.14
N ALA A 803 2.90 27.00 -14.02
CA ALA A 803 3.97 26.67 -13.05
C ALA A 803 5.35 26.54 -13.72
N GLY A 804 6.38 27.05 -13.06
CA GLY A 804 7.77 26.95 -13.56
C GLY A 804 8.61 25.95 -12.85
N VAL A 805 8.55 25.98 -11.52
CA VAL A 805 9.29 25.09 -10.64
C VAL A 805 8.39 24.64 -9.52
N ILE A 806 8.47 23.35 -9.21
CA ILE A 806 7.82 22.74 -8.07
C ILE A 806 8.90 22.13 -7.19
N VAL A 807 8.85 22.42 -5.88
CA VAL A 807 9.68 21.79 -4.86
C VAL A 807 8.80 20.93 -3.98
N GLU A 808 9.06 19.63 -3.95
CA GLU A 808 8.56 18.73 -2.93
C GLU A 808 9.50 18.75 -1.71
N LEU A 809 8.96 19.11 -0.55
CA LEU A 809 9.66 19.13 0.71
C LEU A 809 9.68 17.73 1.36
N GLU A 810 10.66 17.48 2.21
CA GLU A 810 10.80 16.20 2.92
C GLU A 810 9.65 15.92 3.89
N LYS A 811 9.10 16.96 4.51
CA LYS A 811 7.99 16.89 5.46
C LYS A 811 6.99 17.98 5.14
N LEU A 812 5.77 17.80 5.62
CA LEU A 812 4.82 18.89 5.72
C LEU A 812 5.44 20.02 6.58
N CYS A 813 5.44 21.23 6.05
CA CYS A 813 6.02 22.40 6.70
C CYS A 813 5.01 23.54 6.77
N GLU A 814 5.12 24.36 7.81
CA GLU A 814 4.57 25.72 7.80
C GLU A 814 5.51 26.58 6.94
N ILE A 815 4.98 27.21 5.88
CA ILE A 815 5.78 27.93 4.88
C ILE A 815 5.69 29.44 5.13
N ASN A 816 6.85 30.09 5.32
CA ASN A 816 6.94 31.53 5.57
C ASN A 816 7.19 32.32 4.28
N GLY A 817 7.72 31.67 3.24
CA GLY A 817 7.96 32.27 1.92
C GLY A 817 9.14 31.60 1.20
N ALA A 818 9.67 32.26 0.18
CA ALA A 818 10.77 31.73 -0.62
C ALA A 818 11.66 32.83 -1.20
N VAL A 819 12.87 32.45 -1.61
CA VAL A 819 13.74 33.27 -2.46
C VAL A 819 14.08 32.46 -3.70
N CYS A 820 13.79 33.01 -4.87
CA CYS A 820 14.25 32.48 -6.15
C CYS A 820 15.35 33.38 -6.73
N LEU A 821 16.40 32.76 -7.24
CA LEU A 821 17.50 33.40 -7.93
C LEU A 821 17.47 32.94 -9.37
N LEU A 822 17.42 33.91 -10.29
CA LEU A 822 17.49 33.68 -11.72
C LEU A 822 18.90 33.95 -12.25
N ALA A 823 19.20 33.50 -13.46
CA ALA A 823 20.42 33.87 -14.17
C ALA A 823 20.54 35.41 -14.32
N GLU A 824 21.77 35.94 -14.41
CA GLU A 824 22.02 37.40 -14.35
C GLU A 824 21.34 38.20 -15.48
N ASP A 825 21.08 37.56 -16.62
CA ASP A 825 20.43 38.12 -17.82
C ASP A 825 18.90 37.91 -17.84
N ALA A 826 18.32 37.41 -16.75
CA ALA A 826 16.92 37.12 -16.63
C ALA A 826 16.01 38.36 -16.72
N LYS A 827 15.00 38.28 -17.59
CA LYS A 827 13.90 39.28 -17.60
C LYS A 827 12.95 39.06 -16.43
N THR A 828 12.81 40.07 -15.58
CA THR A 828 11.93 40.07 -14.41
C THR A 828 10.77 41.08 -14.53
N ASP A 829 10.34 41.33 -15.76
CA ASP A 829 9.32 42.28 -16.19
C ASP A 829 7.87 41.87 -15.89
N ARG A 830 7.65 40.76 -15.18
CA ARG A 830 6.32 40.20 -14.92
C ARG A 830 6.13 39.79 -13.47
N ASN A 831 4.88 39.64 -13.06
CA ASN A 831 4.55 39.20 -11.71
C ASN A 831 4.86 37.71 -11.54
N PHE A 832 5.50 37.41 -10.41
CA PHE A 832 5.71 36.06 -9.91
C PHE A 832 4.82 35.83 -8.69
N ARG A 833 4.27 34.63 -8.58
CA ARG A 833 3.49 34.18 -7.42
C ARG A 833 4.12 32.93 -6.81
N LEU A 834 3.93 32.77 -5.50
CA LEU A 834 4.29 31.58 -4.75
C LEU A 834 3.03 30.91 -4.26
N GLU A 835 2.95 29.60 -4.40
CA GLU A 835 1.82 28.79 -3.97
C GLU A 835 2.32 27.56 -3.21
N SER A 836 1.54 27.09 -2.23
CA SER A 836 1.77 25.85 -1.51
C SER A 836 0.63 24.86 -1.67
N SER A 837 0.94 23.59 -1.51
CA SER A 837 -0.03 22.50 -1.52
C SER A 837 0.42 21.39 -0.57
N GLU A 838 -0.54 20.72 0.07
CA GLU A 838 -0.26 19.53 0.88
C GLU A 838 -0.22 18.25 0.04
N ASP A 839 -1.01 18.19 -1.04
CA ASP A 839 -1.21 17.03 -1.90
C ASP A 839 -0.62 17.18 -3.32
N GLY A 840 -0.13 18.38 -3.66
CA GLY A 840 0.40 18.71 -4.98
C GLY A 840 -0.67 18.97 -6.04
N GLN A 841 -1.96 18.91 -5.68
CA GLN A 841 -3.10 19.10 -6.57
C GLN A 841 -3.88 20.37 -6.23
N ASN A 842 -4.16 20.57 -4.94
CA ASN A 842 -4.90 21.72 -4.43
C ASN A 842 -3.92 22.79 -3.94
N TRP A 843 -3.85 23.92 -4.67
CA TRP A 843 -2.85 24.96 -4.46
C TRP A 843 -3.45 26.18 -3.76
N GLN A 844 -2.73 26.69 -2.77
CA GLN A 844 -3.06 27.90 -2.03
C GLN A 844 -2.01 28.98 -2.32
N VAL A 845 -2.46 30.19 -2.63
CA VAL A 845 -1.54 31.31 -2.89
C VAL A 845 -0.88 31.75 -1.59
N LEU A 846 0.45 31.59 -1.49
CA LEU A 846 1.27 32.08 -0.37
C LEU A 846 1.63 33.56 -0.54
N CYS A 847 1.98 33.94 -1.76
CA CYS A 847 2.43 35.30 -2.11
C CYS A 847 1.94 35.63 -3.52
N ALA A 848 1.01 36.59 -3.64
CA ALA A 848 0.42 36.98 -4.92
C ALA A 848 1.30 37.92 -5.75
N LYS A 849 2.31 38.56 -5.12
CA LYS A 849 3.24 39.46 -5.81
C LYS A 849 4.59 39.47 -5.10
N ALA A 850 5.64 39.07 -5.81
CA ALA A 850 7.00 39.03 -5.27
C ALA A 850 7.70 40.41 -5.23
N GLU A 851 8.65 40.55 -4.31
CA GLU A 851 9.67 41.61 -4.30
C GLU A 851 10.76 41.25 -5.33
N VAL A 852 10.91 42.05 -6.38
CA VAL A 852 11.87 41.79 -7.47
C VAL A 852 13.00 42.81 -7.42
N LYS A 853 14.25 42.36 -7.31
CA LYS A 853 15.46 43.20 -7.40
C LYS A 853 16.50 42.56 -8.32
N GLY A 854 16.50 42.99 -9.58
CA GLY A 854 17.33 42.38 -10.62
C GLY A 854 16.97 40.88 -10.76
N PRO A 855 17.95 39.95 -10.67
CA PRO A 855 17.70 38.51 -10.75
C PRO A 855 17.22 37.87 -9.44
N VAL A 856 17.05 38.64 -8.36
CA VAL A 856 16.58 38.14 -7.07
C VAL A 856 15.08 38.37 -6.93
N ILE A 857 14.34 37.29 -6.72
CA ILE A 857 12.89 37.31 -6.49
C ILE A 857 12.64 36.81 -5.07
N ARG A 858 12.05 37.67 -4.23
CA ARG A 858 11.75 37.36 -2.84
C ARG A 858 10.25 37.33 -2.61
N PHE A 859 9.76 36.20 -2.12
CA PHE A 859 8.37 35.95 -1.80
C PHE A 859 8.21 35.96 -0.28
N VAL A 860 7.44 36.91 0.23
CA VAL A 860 7.08 36.96 1.65
C VAL A 860 5.65 36.47 1.77
N GLY A 861 5.41 35.49 2.64
CA GLY A 861 4.05 35.11 2.99
C GLY A 861 3.28 36.32 3.53
N ASP A 862 1.97 36.36 3.28
CA ASP A 862 1.11 37.47 3.70
C ASP A 862 1.01 37.66 5.23
N GLY A 863 1.55 36.72 6.03
CA GLY A 863 1.61 36.76 7.48
C GLY A 863 0.25 36.66 8.18
N LYS A 864 -0.84 36.58 7.41
CA LYS A 864 -2.22 36.61 7.93
C LYS A 864 -2.72 35.22 8.30
N GLN A 865 -2.20 34.18 7.64
CA GLN A 865 -2.49 32.78 7.97
C GLN A 865 -1.22 31.93 7.82
N LYS A 866 -1.01 31.04 8.80
CA LYS A 866 0.03 30.00 8.72
C LYS A 866 -0.37 29.00 7.65
N LYS A 867 0.26 29.10 6.49
CA LYS A 867 -0.02 28.21 5.36
C LYS A 867 0.92 27.02 5.42
N THR A 868 0.34 25.83 5.43
CA THR A 868 1.07 24.57 5.40
C THR A 868 1.23 24.09 3.96
N GLY A 869 2.31 23.35 3.72
CA GLY A 869 2.59 22.79 2.42
C GLY A 869 3.69 21.76 2.48
N ARG A 870 3.53 20.71 1.68
CA ARG A 870 4.62 19.81 1.32
C ARG A 870 5.17 20.13 -0.06
N PHE A 871 4.35 20.69 -0.93
CA PHE A 871 4.73 21.16 -2.26
C PHE A 871 4.69 22.67 -2.29
N VAL A 872 5.70 23.28 -2.91
CA VAL A 872 5.77 24.73 -3.12
C VAL A 872 6.09 24.96 -4.58
N ARG A 873 5.29 25.78 -5.26
CA ARG A 873 5.53 26.13 -6.66
C ARG A 873 5.59 27.62 -6.88
N MET A 874 6.39 28.00 -7.86
CA MET A 874 6.47 29.35 -8.37
C MET A 874 5.74 29.43 -9.72
N THR A 875 4.84 30.40 -9.86
CA THR A 875 4.09 30.67 -11.09
C THR A 875 4.41 32.07 -11.62
N ARG A 876 4.31 32.27 -12.94
CA ARG A 876 4.58 33.56 -13.62
C ARG A 876 3.52 33.84 -14.67
N GLU A 877 3.06 35.08 -14.78
CA GLU A 877 2.01 35.44 -15.76
C GLU A 877 2.54 35.46 -17.22
N GLY A 878 2.05 34.54 -18.05
CA GLY A 878 1.86 34.71 -19.51
C GLY A 878 3.04 34.51 -20.49
N ALA A 879 4.10 33.75 -20.20
CA ALA A 879 5.28 33.64 -21.10
C ALA A 879 5.53 32.21 -21.64
N LYS A 880 6.14 32.13 -22.85
CA LYS A 880 6.66 30.92 -23.52
C LYS A 880 8.19 30.75 -23.40
N TYR A 881 8.89 31.69 -22.74
CA TYR A 881 10.35 31.69 -22.62
C TYR A 881 10.78 32.28 -21.29
N GLU A 882 11.62 31.54 -20.56
CA GLU A 882 11.96 31.87 -19.19
C GLU A 882 13.42 31.60 -18.81
N PRO A 883 13.95 32.42 -17.88
CA PRO A 883 15.34 32.39 -17.47
C PRO A 883 15.65 31.20 -16.59
N ASP A 884 16.89 30.70 -16.68
CA ASP A 884 17.35 29.61 -15.84
C ASP A 884 17.31 29.99 -14.36
N ILE A 885 16.90 29.04 -13.54
CA ILE A 885 16.87 29.17 -12.09
C ILE A 885 18.22 28.69 -11.55
N VAL A 886 18.86 29.51 -10.73
CA VAL A 886 20.17 29.21 -10.14
C VAL A 886 20.12 28.96 -8.63
N GLY A 887 19.00 29.32 -8.00
CA GLY A 887 18.70 29.03 -6.60
C GLY A 887 17.20 29.12 -6.30
N PHE A 888 16.68 28.22 -5.46
CA PHE A 888 15.30 28.29 -4.97
C PHE A 888 15.20 27.79 -3.52
N TYR A 889 15.10 28.74 -2.60
CA TYR A 889 15.16 28.52 -1.16
C TYR A 889 13.79 28.76 -0.55
N VAL A 890 13.15 27.69 -0.08
CA VAL A 890 11.86 27.77 0.63
C VAL A 890 12.15 27.86 2.13
N TYR A 891 11.55 28.84 2.80
CA TYR A 891 11.74 29.11 4.22
C TYR A 891 10.49 28.71 4.99
N GLY A 892 10.68 28.05 6.13
CA GLY A 892 9.58 27.58 6.96
C GLY A 892 10.02 26.81 8.19
N ARG A 893 9.06 26.07 8.76
CA ARG A 893 9.27 25.18 9.92
C ARG A 893 8.64 23.81 9.65
N PRO A 894 9.39 22.70 9.78
CA PRO A 894 8.81 21.36 9.71
C PRO A 894 7.78 21.13 10.82
N MET A 895 6.65 20.53 10.46
CA MET A 895 5.64 20.11 11.42
C MET A 895 6.11 18.83 12.13
N ASN A 896 6.52 18.93 13.39
CA ASN A 896 6.88 17.76 14.19
C ASN A 896 5.62 17.18 14.85
N TYR A 897 5.14 16.06 14.31
CA TYR A 897 4.12 15.25 14.97
C TYR A 897 4.74 14.56 16.19
N LYS A 898 4.64 15.18 17.38
CA LYS A 898 4.75 14.39 18.62
C LYS A 898 3.55 13.44 18.66
N LYS A 899 3.81 12.14 18.47
CA LYS A 899 2.90 11.07 18.92
C LYS A 899 2.70 11.33 20.42
N LYS A 900 1.57 11.93 20.82
CA LYS A 900 1.15 11.96 22.23
C LYS A 900 0.83 10.53 22.65
N ARG A 901 1.88 9.77 22.98
CA ARG A 901 1.78 8.60 23.83
C ARG A 901 1.64 9.20 25.23
N GLY A 902 0.50 8.99 25.87
CA GLY A 902 0.18 9.62 27.15
C GLY A 902 1.26 9.31 28.19
N GLU A 903 1.98 10.35 28.59
CA GLU A 903 2.63 10.42 29.90
C GLU A 903 1.53 10.90 30.85
N ARG A 904 1.13 10.00 31.74
CA ARG A 904 0.48 10.34 32.99
C ARG A 904 1.63 10.69 33.91
N ASP A 905 1.66 11.93 34.37
CA ASP A 905 2.60 12.43 35.36
C ASP A 905 2.54 11.56 36.63
N GLU A 906 3.67 10.95 36.97
CA GLU A 906 4.05 10.63 38.34
C GLU A 906 5.28 11.49 38.65
N GLU A 907 5.08 12.60 39.35
CA GLU A 907 5.80 13.02 40.57
C GLU A 907 5.59 14.53 40.87
N SER A 908 5.09 14.78 42.09
CA SER A 908 4.80 16.06 42.80
C SER A 908 3.65 16.94 42.32
#